data_AF-A0A0N4W7R8-F1
#
_entry.id   AF-A0A0N4W7R8-F1
#
_cell.length_a   1.000
_cell.length_b   1.000
_cell.length_c   1.000
_cell.angle_alpha   90.00
_cell.angle_beta   90.00
_cell.angle_gamma   90.00
#
_symmetry.space_group_name_H-M   'P 1'
#
loop_
_entity.id
_entity.type
_entity.pdbx_description
1 polymer ?
#
loop_
_entity_poly.entity_id
_entity_poly.type
_entity_poly.pdbx_seq_one_letter_code
_entity_poly.pdbx_strand_id
1 'polypeptide(L)'
;MVLQDMGNKLILWFKRSRKNSSYREDSQIKVTAPLRKTVYCYGVQEGGDEAFDKVMELYNAEQVQLEKDSLREALGCHKDVTALKGLLMLALDRNSSFVRLQDAHDVFNIVSRNPVGNELLFNFLTERWEEILESLSIRHRSVDRVIKACTRGLRSREQVQQLKNLYKNDKRAREYGAFGGAIERSEHRMTVQWTKRTVLKFTPITLLLLLFLVAASIGLSIGLTYYFTRKAYDTTEKNKDHGADDNSPSAEELRLPRNIEPLLYDLSIKTYLPGYVNFPPEKNLTFDGQVGISLRVVEPTKSIVLNSKNITVIPDKCELFLGDKKLEIESIKEHERLEKLEFLLKNRLEKDQEVLLKIIYTGIISNTLGGLYQATYTDTDGTVKEVSGDWIISKFETTPRMSSYLLAVVVSEFDYIEGFTKTGVRFRIWSRPEAMNMTGYARDAGIRCLEFYEKFFDIKFPLKKQDMVALPDFSAGAMENWGLITYRENQLLYDDRYYGPINKQRVALVVAHELAHQWFGNLVTLKWWDDTWLNEGFATFVEYIGTDVISDKNFRMDDFFLPDALAIGLDADAVSSTHPLSFRVDKAAEVAEAFDEITYAKGASVLVMLQAVIGEKNYKQAVTQYLKKFSYSNAQASDLWDVFDEVVKDVKGPDGNLMKTTEFASQWTTQLGFPLVTVKAINATSLQITQTRYKTNKDALEPEKYRHPKYGFKWDIPLWYQEGDNKDIKLAWLTREEPLYLHVSNPDTSIVVNADRHGFYRQNYDANGWRKITKQLKENHKAYSTRTRNAIIGDAFAAALIDELEYETVFELLEYAKNEEEYLPWTETISGFYAILDFFGNEPESTSAKAFMMNILKPMYEKTNMTYIADNYKNDSLFFEMNLQKSVINAYCFLGSKDCIKKYTDLFFEEVMKKCRDDDEASKCVSIAAPLRAKAYCYGVKEGGDVAFDKVMKLYYAENVQLEKDVLLQGLGCHKDITALKRLLLLALDRNSSFVRLQDVTDVYDAVSSNPVGKEFMFNFLLERWEEILESLTTEHRAVERVIEACTAGIRSEQQIDQLRSLQRKGAHAREYGAFDEQIERAEHKINWIKKHLRKLSDFFEKSTS
;
A
#
# COMPACT_ATOMS: atom_id res chain seq x y z
N MET A 1 -27.77 -20.82 -23.61
CA MET A 1 -28.83 -21.81 -23.93
C MET A 1 -28.30 -23.24 -23.98
N VAL A 2 -27.20 -23.52 -24.71
CA VAL A 2 -26.54 -24.86 -24.77
C VAL A 2 -26.12 -25.39 -23.39
N LEU A 3 -25.49 -24.54 -22.58
CA LEU A 3 -25.10 -24.83 -21.19
C LEU A 3 -26.26 -25.24 -20.26
N GLN A 4 -27.48 -24.78 -20.55
CA GLN A 4 -28.67 -25.05 -19.73
C GLN A 4 -29.31 -26.39 -20.10
N ASP A 5 -29.11 -26.86 -21.32
CA ASP A 5 -29.62 -28.12 -21.83
C ASP A 5 -28.82 -29.33 -21.27
N MET A 6 -27.50 -29.18 -21.11
CA MET A 6 -26.63 -30.27 -20.63
C MET A 6 -26.81 -30.59 -19.14
N GLY A 7 -26.88 -29.58 -18.27
CA GLY A 7 -27.16 -29.78 -16.83
C GLY A 7 -28.52 -30.43 -16.58
N ASN A 8 -29.54 -30.08 -17.38
CA ASN A 8 -30.86 -30.69 -17.31
C ASN A 8 -30.87 -32.14 -17.83
N LYS A 9 -30.10 -32.45 -18.89
CA LYS A 9 -29.91 -33.81 -19.42
C LYS A 9 -29.25 -34.74 -18.41
N LEU A 10 -28.24 -34.26 -17.67
CA LEU A 10 -27.55 -35.05 -16.64
C LEU A 10 -28.47 -35.36 -15.44
N ILE A 11 -29.29 -34.39 -15.01
CA ILE A 11 -30.28 -34.60 -13.94
C ILE A 11 -31.40 -35.55 -14.38
N LEU A 12 -31.89 -35.42 -15.61
CA LEU A 12 -32.88 -36.35 -16.18
C LEU A 12 -32.33 -37.78 -16.28
N TRP A 13 -31.03 -37.91 -16.59
CA TRP A 13 -30.34 -39.20 -16.58
C TRP A 13 -30.21 -39.77 -15.16
N PHE A 14 -29.72 -39.00 -14.18
CA PHE A 14 -29.66 -39.42 -12.76
C PHE A 14 -31.02 -39.82 -12.19
N LYS A 15 -32.09 -39.13 -12.62
CA LYS A 15 -33.48 -39.46 -12.25
C LYS A 15 -33.95 -40.80 -12.83
N ARG A 16 -33.49 -41.17 -14.04
CA ARG A 16 -33.88 -42.41 -14.73
C ARG A 16 -33.07 -43.64 -14.30
N SER A 17 -31.80 -43.46 -13.89
CA SER A 17 -30.91 -44.56 -13.49
C SER A 17 -31.15 -45.07 -12.06
N ARG A 18 -31.77 -44.27 -11.17
CA ARG A 18 -32.15 -44.73 -9.82
C ARG A 18 -33.50 -45.46 -9.81
N LYS A 19 -33.47 -46.80 -9.84
CA LYS A 19 -34.66 -47.68 -9.76
C LYS A 19 -35.48 -47.62 -8.45
N ASN A 20 -35.16 -46.73 -7.50
CA ASN A 20 -35.82 -46.72 -6.18
C ASN A 20 -35.79 -45.34 -5.50
N SER A 21 -36.44 -44.32 -6.07
CA SER A 21 -36.77 -43.13 -5.30
C SER A 21 -38.21 -42.68 -5.57
N SER A 22 -38.99 -42.58 -4.49
CA SER A 22 -40.37 -42.09 -4.41
C SER A 22 -40.51 -40.58 -4.69
N TYR A 23 -39.76 -40.06 -5.65
CA TYR A 23 -39.82 -38.65 -6.04
C TYR A 23 -40.93 -38.43 -7.06
N ARG A 24 -41.88 -37.55 -6.73
CA ARG A 24 -42.95 -37.11 -7.63
C ARG A 24 -42.35 -36.49 -8.90
N GLU A 25 -42.94 -36.86 -10.02
CA GLU A 25 -42.54 -36.50 -11.39
C GLU A 25 -42.92 -35.06 -11.77
N ASP A 26 -42.78 -34.10 -10.85
CA ASP A 26 -43.25 -32.73 -11.06
C ASP A 26 -42.16 -31.68 -10.79
N SER A 27 -42.08 -30.71 -11.72
CA SER A 27 -41.17 -29.57 -11.85
C SER A 27 -39.79 -29.76 -12.52
N GLN A 28 -39.57 -28.93 -13.56
CA GLN A 28 -38.28 -28.64 -14.17
C GLN A 28 -37.34 -27.98 -13.15
N ILE A 29 -36.56 -28.77 -12.42
CA ILE A 29 -35.45 -28.25 -11.61
C ILE A 29 -34.38 -27.73 -12.57
N LYS A 30 -34.32 -26.41 -12.76
CA LYS A 30 -33.24 -25.72 -13.49
C LYS A 30 -32.05 -25.58 -12.56
N VAL A 31 -30.97 -26.34 -12.80
CA VAL A 31 -29.72 -26.14 -12.05
C VAL A 31 -29.00 -24.92 -12.61
N THR A 32 -28.96 -23.87 -11.79
CA THR A 32 -28.24 -22.62 -12.05
C THR A 32 -26.74 -22.89 -12.14
N ALA A 33 -26.02 -22.08 -12.91
CA ALA A 33 -24.58 -22.26 -13.15
C ALA A 33 -23.75 -22.47 -11.85
N PRO A 34 -24.00 -21.76 -10.73
CA PRO A 34 -23.24 -21.94 -9.49
C PRO A 34 -23.40 -23.32 -8.83
N LEU A 35 -24.53 -24.01 -9.08
CA LEU A 35 -24.84 -25.29 -8.45
C LEU A 35 -24.39 -26.51 -9.28
N ARG A 36 -23.99 -26.31 -10.55
CA ARG A 36 -23.67 -27.42 -11.47
C ARG A 36 -22.49 -28.26 -11.01
N LYS A 37 -21.39 -27.63 -10.63
CA LYS A 37 -20.20 -28.32 -10.10
C LYS A 37 -20.55 -29.24 -8.93
N THR A 38 -21.33 -28.74 -7.98
CA THR A 38 -21.79 -29.51 -6.82
C THR A 38 -22.69 -30.67 -7.26
N VAL A 39 -23.66 -30.42 -8.14
CA VAL A 39 -24.58 -31.45 -8.65
C VAL A 39 -23.84 -32.54 -9.43
N TYR A 40 -22.85 -32.18 -10.26
CA TYR A 40 -22.05 -33.13 -11.03
C TYR A 40 -21.20 -33.99 -10.11
N CYS A 41 -20.52 -33.36 -9.14
CA CYS A 41 -19.67 -34.05 -8.16
C CYS A 41 -20.48 -35.03 -7.31
N TYR A 42 -21.64 -34.62 -6.76
CA TYR A 42 -22.55 -35.52 -6.03
C TYR A 42 -23.11 -36.61 -6.94
N GLY A 43 -23.41 -36.28 -8.20
CA GLY A 43 -23.86 -37.23 -9.21
C GLY A 43 -22.85 -38.35 -9.45
N VAL A 44 -21.57 -38.02 -9.64
CA VAL A 44 -20.48 -39.00 -9.80
C VAL A 44 -20.25 -39.79 -8.51
N GLN A 45 -20.33 -39.16 -7.33
CA GLN A 45 -20.21 -39.84 -6.03
C GLN A 45 -21.28 -40.91 -5.80
N GLU A 46 -22.48 -40.67 -6.30
CA GLU A 46 -23.66 -41.46 -6.02
C GLU A 46 -24.06 -42.41 -7.15
N GLY A 47 -23.67 -42.10 -8.38
CA GLY A 47 -23.98 -42.88 -9.58
C GLY A 47 -22.86 -43.83 -10.04
N GLY A 48 -21.68 -43.78 -9.41
CA GLY A 48 -20.58 -44.71 -9.69
C GLY A 48 -20.06 -44.66 -11.13
N ASP A 49 -19.56 -45.79 -11.65
CA ASP A 49 -18.90 -45.87 -12.95
C ASP A 49 -19.81 -45.39 -14.11
N GLU A 50 -21.10 -45.70 -14.04
CA GLU A 50 -22.08 -45.29 -15.08
C GLU A 50 -22.20 -43.76 -15.16
N ALA A 51 -22.14 -43.07 -14.02
CA ALA A 51 -22.18 -41.62 -13.95
C ALA A 51 -20.84 -40.98 -14.32
N PHE A 52 -19.74 -41.64 -13.94
CA PHE A 52 -18.39 -41.23 -14.33
C PHE A 52 -18.23 -41.25 -15.85
N ASP A 53 -18.64 -42.35 -16.51
CA ASP A 53 -18.60 -42.49 -17.97
C ASP A 53 -19.48 -41.44 -18.64
N LYS A 54 -20.67 -41.17 -18.07
CA LYS A 54 -21.56 -40.15 -18.63
C LYS A 54 -20.99 -38.74 -18.52
N VAL A 55 -20.34 -38.42 -17.40
CA VAL A 55 -19.66 -37.12 -17.22
C VAL A 55 -18.43 -37.02 -18.13
N MET A 56 -17.72 -38.12 -18.37
CA MET A 56 -16.59 -38.18 -19.32
C MET A 56 -17.05 -37.95 -20.77
N GLU A 57 -18.19 -38.54 -21.17
CA GLU A 57 -18.80 -38.30 -22.48
C GLU A 57 -19.16 -36.81 -22.67
N LEU A 58 -19.77 -36.20 -21.64
CA LEU A 58 -20.14 -34.77 -21.68
C LEU A 58 -18.91 -33.86 -21.68
N TYR A 59 -17.88 -34.21 -20.92
CA TYR A 59 -16.61 -33.49 -20.91
C TYR A 59 -15.97 -33.47 -22.31
N ASN A 60 -15.98 -34.60 -23.01
CA ASN A 60 -15.43 -34.71 -24.36
C ASN A 60 -16.25 -33.94 -25.40
N ALA A 61 -17.57 -33.84 -25.23
CA ALA A 61 -18.47 -33.13 -26.16
C ALA A 61 -18.51 -31.59 -25.94
N GLU A 62 -18.16 -31.12 -24.74
CA GLU A 62 -18.28 -29.70 -24.35
C GLU A 62 -17.24 -28.80 -25.04
N GLN A 63 -17.66 -27.61 -25.48
CA GLN A 63 -16.80 -26.61 -26.14
C GLN A 63 -16.53 -25.39 -25.25
N VAL A 64 -17.34 -25.17 -24.20
CA VAL A 64 -17.20 -24.07 -23.24
C VAL A 64 -16.21 -24.45 -22.13
N GLN A 65 -15.11 -23.70 -22.01
CA GLN A 65 -14.01 -24.01 -21.10
C GLN A 65 -14.45 -24.09 -19.61
N LEU A 66 -15.26 -23.13 -19.15
CA LEU A 66 -15.78 -23.09 -17.77
C LEU A 66 -16.62 -24.33 -17.39
N GLU A 67 -17.39 -24.86 -18.34
CA GLU A 67 -18.23 -26.05 -18.10
C GLU A 67 -17.37 -27.33 -18.17
N LYS A 68 -16.37 -27.36 -19.08
CA LYS A 68 -15.32 -28.39 -19.09
C LYS A 68 -14.60 -28.49 -17.77
N ASP A 69 -14.23 -27.37 -17.16
CA ASP A 69 -13.57 -27.36 -15.85
C ASP A 69 -14.46 -27.92 -14.75
N SER A 70 -15.75 -27.57 -14.76
CA SER A 70 -16.73 -28.10 -13.80
C SER A 70 -16.95 -29.61 -13.93
N LEU A 71 -16.99 -30.13 -15.16
CA LEU A 71 -17.11 -31.56 -15.45
C LEU A 71 -15.82 -32.32 -15.07
N ARG A 72 -14.65 -31.72 -15.32
CA ARG A 72 -13.34 -32.28 -14.94
C ARG A 72 -13.19 -32.41 -13.42
N GLU A 73 -13.62 -31.40 -12.67
CA GLU A 73 -13.66 -31.47 -11.21
C GLU A 73 -14.62 -32.54 -10.69
N ALA A 74 -15.76 -32.74 -11.36
CA ALA A 74 -16.72 -33.77 -10.98
C ALA A 74 -16.20 -35.20 -11.17
N LEU A 75 -15.41 -35.47 -12.21
CA LEU A 75 -14.75 -36.77 -12.42
C LEU A 75 -13.86 -37.16 -11.23
N GLY A 76 -13.22 -36.17 -10.59
CA GLY A 76 -12.43 -36.39 -9.37
C GLY A 76 -13.22 -36.73 -8.12
N CYS A 77 -14.54 -36.65 -8.16
CA CYS A 77 -15.41 -36.95 -7.02
C CYS A 77 -15.76 -38.43 -6.89
N HIS A 78 -15.31 -39.31 -7.81
CA HIS A 78 -15.60 -40.74 -7.75
C HIS A 78 -15.12 -41.38 -6.44
N LYS A 79 -15.86 -42.38 -5.93
CA LYS A 79 -15.54 -43.07 -4.65
C LYS A 79 -14.59 -44.27 -4.84
N ASP A 80 -14.50 -44.81 -6.06
CA ASP A 80 -13.62 -45.94 -6.39
C ASP A 80 -12.18 -45.51 -6.71
N VAL A 81 -11.21 -46.16 -6.05
CA VAL A 81 -9.76 -45.89 -6.20
C VAL A 81 -9.28 -46.19 -7.62
N THR A 82 -9.80 -47.24 -8.26
CA THR A 82 -9.40 -47.70 -9.61
C THR A 82 -9.80 -46.67 -10.65
N ALA A 83 -11.00 -46.10 -10.54
CA ALA A 83 -11.47 -45.02 -11.42
C ALA A 83 -10.61 -43.75 -11.28
N LEU A 84 -10.28 -43.34 -10.05
CA LEU A 84 -9.39 -42.19 -9.81
C LEU A 84 -7.95 -42.46 -10.29
N LYS A 85 -7.45 -43.70 -10.16
CA LYS A 85 -6.16 -44.11 -10.73
C LYS A 85 -6.19 -44.06 -12.26
N GLY A 86 -7.27 -44.50 -12.89
CA GLY A 86 -7.49 -44.37 -14.33
C GLY A 86 -7.50 -42.92 -14.80
N LEU A 87 -8.14 -42.02 -14.03
CA LEU A 87 -8.16 -40.59 -14.30
C LEU A 87 -6.76 -39.94 -14.27
N LEU A 88 -5.92 -40.34 -13.31
CA LEU A 88 -4.52 -39.89 -13.24
C LEU A 88 -3.68 -40.41 -14.42
N MET A 89 -3.89 -41.67 -14.83
CA MET A 89 -3.23 -42.24 -16.01
C MET A 89 -3.65 -41.52 -17.29
N LEU A 90 -4.94 -41.21 -17.46
CA LEU A 90 -5.45 -40.44 -18.60
C LEU A 90 -4.88 -39.02 -18.67
N ALA A 91 -4.50 -38.44 -17.52
CA ALA A 91 -3.87 -37.12 -17.45
C ALA A 91 -2.38 -37.12 -17.83
N LEU A 92 -1.70 -38.27 -17.71
CA LEU A 92 -0.30 -38.44 -18.08
C LEU A 92 -0.09 -39.02 -19.48
N ASP A 93 -1.13 -39.62 -20.08
CA ASP A 93 -1.05 -40.19 -21.43
C ASP A 93 -0.91 -39.10 -22.50
N ARG A 94 0.22 -39.13 -23.23
CA ARG A 94 0.55 -38.19 -24.31
C ARG A 94 -0.38 -38.27 -25.51
N ASN A 95 -1.09 -39.38 -25.68
CA ASN A 95 -2.05 -39.59 -26.76
C ASN A 95 -3.49 -39.32 -26.32
N SER A 96 -3.71 -39.01 -25.05
CA SER A 96 -5.03 -38.70 -24.51
C SER A 96 -5.44 -37.26 -24.85
N SER A 97 -6.67 -37.10 -25.33
CA SER A 97 -7.31 -35.79 -25.53
C SER A 97 -7.95 -35.25 -24.25
N PHE A 98 -7.85 -35.97 -23.12
CA PHE A 98 -8.54 -35.63 -21.88
C PHE A 98 -8.06 -34.29 -21.30
N VAL A 99 -6.76 -34.10 -21.11
CA VAL A 99 -6.19 -32.80 -20.70
C VAL A 99 -4.90 -32.55 -21.46
N ARG A 100 -4.58 -31.28 -21.76
CA ARG A 100 -3.25 -30.95 -22.27
C ARG A 100 -2.23 -31.30 -21.20
N LEU A 101 -1.09 -31.87 -21.61
CA LEU A 101 -0.06 -32.32 -20.65
C LEU A 101 0.42 -31.22 -19.69
N GLN A 102 0.45 -29.96 -20.15
CA GLN A 102 0.80 -28.80 -19.32
C GLN A 102 -0.19 -28.55 -18.16
N ASP A 103 -1.44 -28.98 -18.31
CA ASP A 103 -2.55 -28.83 -17.36
C ASP A 103 -2.84 -30.13 -16.59
N ALA A 104 -2.04 -31.18 -16.80
CA ALA A 104 -2.20 -32.48 -16.12
C ALA A 104 -2.16 -32.33 -14.59
N HIS A 105 -1.38 -31.38 -14.07
CA HIS A 105 -1.26 -31.09 -12.65
C HIS A 105 -2.59 -30.68 -11.98
N ASP A 106 -3.56 -30.15 -12.74
CA ASP A 106 -4.89 -29.83 -12.22
C ASP A 106 -5.65 -31.10 -11.83
N VAL A 107 -5.51 -32.18 -12.61
CA VAL A 107 -6.15 -33.47 -12.30
C VAL A 107 -5.60 -34.05 -11.00
N PHE A 108 -4.28 -33.94 -10.76
CA PHE A 108 -3.66 -34.35 -9.50
C PHE A 108 -4.18 -33.52 -8.31
N ASN A 109 -4.34 -32.21 -8.50
CA ASN A 109 -4.93 -31.33 -7.48
C ASN A 109 -6.38 -31.70 -7.18
N ILE A 110 -7.19 -31.99 -8.20
CA ILE A 110 -8.58 -32.42 -8.07
C ILE A 110 -8.66 -33.73 -7.27
N VAL A 111 -7.91 -34.75 -7.66
CA VAL A 111 -7.87 -36.05 -6.95
C VAL A 111 -7.37 -35.88 -5.51
N SER A 112 -6.48 -34.91 -5.24
CA SER A 112 -5.96 -34.66 -3.88
C SER A 112 -7.01 -34.14 -2.89
N ARG A 113 -8.11 -33.56 -3.40
CA ARG A 113 -9.24 -33.07 -2.59
C ARG A 113 -10.24 -34.19 -2.25
N ASN A 114 -10.17 -35.32 -2.94
CA ASN A 114 -10.98 -36.50 -2.67
C ASN A 114 -10.34 -37.32 -1.51
N PRO A 115 -11.09 -37.71 -0.46
CA PRO A 115 -10.52 -38.48 0.66
C PRO A 115 -9.82 -39.79 0.25
N VAL A 116 -10.41 -40.51 -0.71
CA VAL A 116 -9.88 -41.79 -1.23
C VAL A 116 -8.74 -41.52 -2.23
N GLY A 117 -8.88 -40.47 -3.05
CA GLY A 117 -7.83 -40.03 -3.97
C GLY A 117 -6.58 -39.51 -3.27
N ASN A 118 -6.73 -38.85 -2.13
CA ASN A 118 -5.63 -38.33 -1.33
C ASN A 118 -4.71 -39.45 -0.82
N GLU A 119 -5.28 -40.59 -0.42
CA GLU A 119 -4.51 -41.77 0.01
C GLU A 119 -3.82 -42.48 -1.17
N LEU A 120 -4.44 -42.47 -2.36
CA LEU A 120 -3.89 -43.03 -3.59
C LEU A 120 -2.66 -42.26 -4.09
N LEU A 121 -2.69 -40.93 -4.06
CA LEU A 121 -1.72 -40.09 -4.76
C LEU A 121 -0.28 -40.27 -4.30
N PHE A 122 -0.05 -40.53 -3.00
CA PHE A 122 1.30 -40.76 -2.50
C PHE A 122 1.92 -42.03 -3.08
N ASN A 123 1.15 -43.13 -3.12
CA ASN A 123 1.60 -44.39 -3.72
C ASN A 123 1.72 -44.24 -5.24
N PHE A 124 0.82 -43.49 -5.87
CA PHE A 124 0.91 -43.20 -7.30
C PHE A 124 2.21 -42.45 -7.65
N LEU A 125 2.58 -41.44 -6.86
CA LEU A 125 3.84 -40.69 -7.05
C LEU A 125 5.07 -41.60 -6.93
N THR A 126 5.12 -42.47 -5.93
CA THR A 126 6.29 -43.32 -5.67
C THR A 126 6.38 -44.50 -6.63
N GLU A 127 5.25 -45.08 -7.05
CA GLU A 127 5.19 -46.20 -8.01
C GLU A 127 5.43 -45.76 -9.46
N ARG A 128 5.08 -44.52 -9.82
CA ARG A 128 5.07 -44.01 -11.21
C ARG A 128 5.96 -42.80 -11.43
N TRP A 129 6.97 -42.62 -10.57
CA TRP A 129 7.86 -41.47 -10.59
C TRP A 129 8.51 -41.25 -11.97
N GLU A 130 8.99 -42.32 -12.61
CA GLU A 130 9.57 -42.27 -13.96
C GLU A 130 8.55 -41.84 -15.02
N GLU A 131 7.33 -42.39 -15.00
CA GLU A 131 6.26 -42.05 -15.95
C GLU A 131 5.82 -40.58 -15.80
N ILE A 132 5.75 -40.08 -14.56
CA ILE A 132 5.45 -38.68 -14.26
C ILE A 132 6.56 -37.76 -14.79
N LEU A 133 7.82 -38.13 -14.56
CA LEU A 133 8.96 -37.39 -15.08
C LEU A 133 8.98 -37.42 -16.60
N GLU A 134 8.93 -38.58 -17.24
CA GLU A 134 8.95 -38.68 -18.70
C GLU A 134 7.80 -37.88 -19.30
N SER A 135 6.60 -37.95 -18.74
CA SER A 135 5.45 -37.21 -19.26
C SER A 135 5.62 -35.69 -19.08
N LEU A 136 6.09 -35.21 -17.92
CA LEU A 136 6.04 -33.78 -17.57
C LEU A 136 7.40 -33.05 -17.58
N SER A 137 8.52 -33.75 -17.82
CA SER A 137 9.92 -33.28 -17.65
C SER A 137 10.36 -32.12 -18.53
N ILE A 138 9.60 -31.74 -19.56
CA ILE A 138 9.91 -30.57 -20.38
C ILE A 138 9.67 -29.26 -19.58
N ARG A 139 8.98 -29.31 -18.42
CA ARG A 139 8.64 -28.12 -17.62
C ARG A 139 8.72 -28.37 -16.10
N HIS A 140 9.75 -27.80 -15.48
CA HIS A 140 10.08 -28.01 -14.06
C HIS A 140 8.91 -27.70 -13.09
N ARG A 141 8.13 -26.62 -13.35
CA ARG A 141 6.99 -26.20 -12.52
C ARG A 141 5.81 -27.17 -12.46
N SER A 142 5.52 -27.93 -13.52
CA SER A 142 4.37 -28.85 -13.55
C SER A 142 4.61 -30.08 -12.66
N VAL A 143 5.84 -30.59 -12.65
CA VAL A 143 6.28 -31.68 -11.77
C VAL A 143 6.23 -31.23 -10.31
N ASP A 144 6.69 -30.02 -10.02
CA ASP A 144 6.64 -29.43 -8.66
C ASP A 144 5.21 -29.33 -8.10
N ARG A 145 4.24 -28.94 -8.94
CA ARG A 145 2.81 -28.93 -8.57
C ARG A 145 2.23 -30.33 -8.33
N VAL A 146 2.61 -31.32 -9.14
CA VAL A 146 2.22 -32.73 -8.95
C VAL A 146 2.79 -33.27 -7.62
N ILE A 147 4.08 -33.02 -7.35
CA ILE A 147 4.72 -33.43 -6.08
C ILE A 147 3.98 -32.80 -4.89
N LYS A 148 3.64 -31.50 -4.95
CA LYS A 148 2.88 -30.82 -3.90
C LYS A 148 1.50 -31.44 -3.69
N ALA A 149 0.77 -31.77 -4.77
CA ALA A 149 -0.53 -32.42 -4.69
C ALA A 149 -0.45 -33.81 -4.04
N CYS A 150 0.54 -34.62 -4.45
CA CYS A 150 0.73 -35.98 -3.94
C CYS A 150 1.26 -36.06 -2.50
N THR A 151 1.93 -35.00 -2.03
CA THR A 151 2.53 -34.95 -0.68
C THR A 151 1.69 -34.18 0.33
N ARG A 152 0.58 -33.53 -0.10
CA ARG A 152 -0.33 -32.76 0.75
C ARG A 152 -0.93 -33.58 1.91
N GLY A 153 -1.14 -34.87 1.67
CA GLY A 153 -1.80 -35.83 2.57
C GLY A 153 -0.88 -36.71 3.44
N LEU A 154 0.43 -36.47 3.45
CA LEU A 154 1.39 -37.31 4.20
C LEU A 154 1.05 -37.41 5.68
N ARG A 155 0.84 -38.63 6.18
CA ARG A 155 0.39 -38.88 7.56
C ARG A 155 1.22 -39.93 8.32
N SER A 156 2.03 -40.75 7.65
CA SER A 156 2.81 -41.82 8.30
C SER A 156 4.33 -41.64 8.22
N ARG A 157 5.06 -42.19 9.22
CA ARG A 157 6.54 -42.19 9.22
C ARG A 157 7.09 -43.02 8.08
N GLU A 158 6.41 -44.11 7.70
CA GLU A 158 6.85 -44.92 6.56
C GLU A 158 6.78 -44.12 5.25
N GLN A 159 5.71 -43.35 5.03
CA GLN A 159 5.56 -42.52 3.83
C GLN A 159 6.66 -41.44 3.74
N VAL A 160 6.96 -40.77 4.86
CA VAL A 160 8.05 -39.78 4.91
C VAL A 160 9.41 -40.44 4.62
N GLN A 161 9.64 -41.65 5.15
CA GLN A 161 10.87 -42.38 4.89
C GLN A 161 10.97 -42.85 3.42
N GLN A 162 9.86 -43.28 2.81
CA GLN A 162 9.81 -43.63 1.39
C GLN A 162 10.09 -42.41 0.50
N LEU A 163 9.54 -41.24 0.85
CA LEU A 163 9.80 -39.99 0.14
C LEU A 163 11.27 -39.56 0.27
N LYS A 164 11.86 -39.69 1.47
CA LYS A 164 13.30 -39.46 1.71
C LYS A 164 14.18 -40.41 0.89
N ASN A 165 13.78 -41.68 0.79
CA ASN A 165 14.51 -42.66 0.00
C ASN A 165 14.45 -42.32 -1.49
N LEU A 166 13.30 -41.92 -2.01
CA LEU A 166 13.15 -41.46 -3.40
C LEU A 166 14.01 -40.21 -3.67
N TYR A 167 13.95 -39.22 -2.78
CA TYR A 167 14.76 -38.00 -2.85
C TYR A 167 16.27 -38.27 -2.77
N LYS A 168 16.70 -39.26 -1.96
CA LYS A 168 18.11 -39.61 -1.81
C LYS A 168 18.65 -40.41 -3.01
N ASN A 169 17.84 -41.32 -3.54
CA ASN A 169 18.30 -42.34 -4.49
C ASN A 169 18.13 -41.92 -5.95
N ASP A 170 17.22 -40.99 -6.28
CA ASP A 170 17.10 -40.42 -7.63
C ASP A 170 17.72 -39.01 -7.68
N LYS A 171 18.73 -38.81 -8.54
CA LYS A 171 19.37 -37.51 -8.74
C LYS A 171 18.39 -36.44 -9.26
N ARG A 172 17.43 -36.82 -10.11
CA ARG A 172 16.42 -35.91 -10.67
C ARG A 172 15.42 -35.44 -9.61
N ALA A 173 15.08 -36.28 -8.63
CA ALA A 173 14.20 -35.89 -7.52
C ALA A 173 14.79 -34.75 -6.67
N ARG A 174 16.13 -34.60 -6.63
CA ARG A 174 16.82 -33.51 -5.91
C ARG A 174 16.78 -32.18 -6.63
N GLU A 175 16.48 -32.18 -7.92
CA GLU A 175 16.35 -30.96 -8.72
C GLU A 175 15.02 -30.23 -8.46
N TYR A 176 14.05 -30.90 -7.82
CA TYR A 176 12.71 -30.36 -7.52
C TYR A 176 12.58 -29.95 -6.05
N GLY A 177 12.50 -28.63 -5.80
CA GLY A 177 12.37 -28.06 -4.46
C GLY A 177 11.12 -28.54 -3.70
N ALA A 178 10.07 -28.97 -4.42
CA ALA A 178 8.86 -29.52 -3.81
C ALA A 178 9.12 -30.78 -2.94
N PHE A 179 10.09 -31.63 -3.27
CA PHE A 179 10.44 -32.78 -2.43
C PHE A 179 11.07 -32.35 -1.11
N GLY A 180 12.04 -31.44 -1.16
CA GLY A 180 12.72 -30.91 0.04
C GLY A 180 11.70 -30.29 1.00
N GLY A 181 10.85 -29.39 0.48
CA GLY A 181 9.80 -28.76 1.27
C GLY A 181 8.75 -29.75 1.80
N ALA A 182 8.41 -30.80 1.05
CA ALA A 182 7.47 -31.83 1.53
C ALA A 182 8.04 -32.66 2.69
N ILE A 183 9.32 -33.01 2.62
CA ILE A 183 10.04 -33.72 3.69
C ILE A 183 10.07 -32.84 4.96
N GLU A 184 10.50 -31.59 4.83
CA GLU A 184 10.60 -30.66 5.96
C GLU A 184 9.24 -30.39 6.64
N ARG A 185 8.20 -30.07 5.86
CA ARG A 185 6.84 -29.87 6.38
C ARG A 185 6.26 -31.10 7.07
N SER A 186 6.59 -32.29 6.59
CA SER A 186 6.10 -33.55 7.18
C SER A 186 6.83 -33.84 8.50
N GLU A 187 8.15 -33.68 8.57
CA GLU A 187 8.92 -33.85 9.81
C GLU A 187 8.48 -32.88 10.92
N HIS A 188 8.21 -31.62 10.56
CA HIS A 188 7.71 -30.63 11.51
C HIS A 188 6.34 -31.03 12.09
N ARG A 189 5.39 -31.45 11.24
CA ARG A 189 4.07 -31.94 11.68
C ARG A 189 4.14 -33.17 12.59
N MET A 190 5.06 -34.10 12.31
CA MET A 190 5.24 -35.30 13.15
C MET A 190 5.84 -34.98 14.53
N THR A 191 6.70 -33.96 14.59
CA THR A 191 7.26 -33.46 15.84
C THR A 191 6.17 -32.86 16.72
N VAL A 192 5.27 -32.06 16.12
CA VAL A 192 4.13 -31.42 16.80
C VAL A 192 3.07 -32.44 17.27
N GLN A 193 2.74 -33.46 16.47
CA GLN A 193 1.80 -34.51 16.89
C GLN A 193 2.37 -35.39 18.02
N TRP A 194 3.67 -35.62 18.04
CA TRP A 194 4.35 -36.33 19.13
C TRP A 194 4.32 -35.51 20.43
N THR A 195 4.49 -34.18 20.35
CA THR A 195 4.33 -33.29 21.52
C THR A 195 2.89 -33.31 22.03
N LYS A 196 1.89 -33.25 21.14
CA LYS A 196 0.46 -33.34 21.54
C LYS A 196 0.09 -34.69 22.18
N ARG A 197 0.57 -35.82 21.66
CA ARG A 197 0.27 -37.17 22.23
C ARG A 197 0.97 -37.43 23.56
N THR A 198 2.16 -36.86 23.77
CA THR A 198 2.92 -37.01 25.03
C THR A 198 2.34 -36.13 26.15
N VAL A 199 1.76 -34.98 25.82
CA VAL A 199 1.16 -34.05 26.79
C VAL A 199 -0.23 -34.49 27.29
N LEU A 200 -0.93 -35.39 26.59
CA LEU A 200 -2.30 -35.82 26.92
C LEU A 200 -2.41 -37.11 27.78
N LYS A 201 -1.32 -37.65 28.32
CA LYS A 201 -1.34 -38.92 29.10
C LYS A 201 -0.93 -38.84 30.58
N PHE A 202 -0.81 -37.65 31.17
CA PHE A 202 -0.50 -37.52 32.60
C PHE A 202 -1.53 -36.69 33.37
N THR A 203 -2.39 -37.40 34.11
CA THR A 203 -3.12 -36.93 35.31
C THR A 203 -2.78 -37.89 36.46
N PRO A 204 -3.13 -37.66 37.72
CA PRO A 204 -3.12 -36.46 38.56
C PRO A 204 -2.03 -36.57 39.67
N ILE A 205 -0.91 -37.25 39.41
CA ILE A 205 0.20 -37.44 40.37
C ILE A 205 1.25 -36.32 40.26
N THR A 206 1.30 -35.61 39.13
CA THR A 206 2.26 -34.52 38.87
C THR A 206 1.97 -33.23 39.62
N LEU A 207 0.74 -33.00 40.11
CA LEU A 207 0.41 -31.80 40.88
C LEU A 207 1.02 -31.81 42.30
N LEU A 208 1.29 -32.99 42.87
CA LEU A 208 1.90 -33.12 44.21
C LEU A 208 3.43 -32.98 44.18
N LEU A 209 4.09 -33.35 43.08
CA LEU A 209 5.54 -33.20 42.90
C LEU A 209 5.94 -31.75 42.57
N LEU A 210 5.07 -30.98 41.93
CA LEU A 210 5.30 -29.58 41.61
C LEU A 210 5.37 -28.69 42.85
N LEU A 211 4.62 -29.00 43.91
CA LEU A 211 4.69 -28.27 45.19
C LEU A 211 6.03 -28.48 45.93
N PHE A 212 6.66 -29.65 45.78
CA PHE A 212 7.97 -29.93 46.37
C PHE A 212 9.13 -29.28 45.58
N LEU A 213 9.00 -29.17 44.25
CA LEU A 213 10.02 -28.55 43.38
C LEU A 213 10.07 -27.02 43.50
N VAL A 214 8.96 -26.38 43.86
CA VAL A 214 8.88 -24.92 44.07
C VAL A 214 9.63 -24.49 45.35
N ALA A 215 9.77 -25.36 46.35
CA ALA A 215 10.60 -25.07 47.53
C ALA A 215 12.11 -25.20 47.25
N ALA A 216 12.51 -26.09 46.33
CA ALA A 216 13.90 -26.29 45.94
C ALA A 216 14.40 -25.22 44.95
N SER A 217 13.52 -24.64 44.12
CA SER A 217 13.88 -23.62 43.12
C SER A 217 14.18 -22.24 43.73
N ILE A 218 13.65 -21.93 44.92
CA ILE A 218 13.92 -20.67 45.63
C ILE A 218 15.34 -20.65 46.21
N GLY A 219 15.90 -21.81 46.60
CA GLY A 219 17.29 -21.92 47.03
C GLY A 219 18.30 -21.86 45.87
N LEU A 220 17.93 -22.38 44.70
CA LEU A 220 18.79 -22.35 43.51
C LEU A 220 18.82 -20.97 42.84
N SER A 221 17.72 -20.21 42.88
CA SER A 221 17.65 -18.88 42.24
C SER A 221 18.57 -17.87 42.93
N ILE A 222 18.69 -17.89 44.26
CA ILE A 222 19.57 -16.98 45.01
C ILE A 222 21.06 -17.27 44.70
N GLY A 223 21.43 -18.55 44.54
CA GLY A 223 22.79 -18.95 44.15
C GLY A 223 23.14 -18.66 42.68
N LEU A 224 22.18 -18.84 41.76
CA LEU A 224 22.37 -18.56 40.34
C LEU A 224 22.37 -17.05 40.05
N THR A 225 21.56 -16.25 40.75
CA THR A 225 21.58 -14.79 40.62
C THR A 225 22.94 -14.23 41.04
N TYR A 226 23.55 -14.71 42.14
CA TYR A 226 24.89 -14.28 42.56
C TYR A 226 26.01 -14.70 41.58
N TYR A 227 25.91 -15.88 40.97
CA TYR A 227 26.86 -16.35 39.97
C TYR A 227 26.74 -15.60 38.63
N PHE A 228 25.52 -15.30 38.17
CA PHE A 228 25.30 -14.56 36.93
C PHE A 228 25.58 -13.06 37.05
N THR A 229 25.30 -12.42 38.20
CA THR A 229 25.67 -11.00 38.38
C THR A 229 27.17 -10.78 38.40
N ARG A 230 27.95 -11.76 38.90
CA ARG A 230 29.43 -11.68 38.89
C ARG A 230 30.02 -11.99 37.52
N LYS A 231 29.39 -12.86 36.73
CA LYS A 231 29.83 -13.16 35.35
C LYS A 231 29.41 -12.08 34.34
N ALA A 232 28.32 -11.36 34.60
CA ALA A 232 27.87 -10.24 33.78
C ALA A 232 28.75 -8.98 33.91
N TYR A 233 29.47 -8.82 35.02
CA TYR A 233 30.36 -7.68 35.27
C TYR A 233 31.75 -7.83 34.60
N ASP A 234 32.15 -9.05 34.21
CA ASP A 234 33.45 -9.34 33.59
C ASP A 234 33.40 -9.45 32.03
N THR A 235 32.22 -9.24 31.41
CA THR A 235 32.04 -9.35 29.94
C THR A 235 31.80 -8.02 29.20
N THR A 236 31.95 -6.88 29.87
CA THR A 236 31.72 -5.53 29.29
C THR A 236 32.86 -4.97 28.43
N GLU A 237 33.66 -5.82 27.77
CA GLU A 237 34.71 -5.32 26.85
C GLU A 237 34.78 -6.01 25.48
N LYS A 238 33.86 -6.92 25.12
CA LYS A 238 33.83 -7.51 23.78
C LYS A 238 32.42 -7.87 23.30
N ASN A 239 31.63 -6.87 22.90
CA ASN A 239 30.52 -7.08 21.97
C ASN A 239 30.79 -6.24 20.71
N LYS A 240 31.45 -6.87 19.73
CA LYS A 240 31.25 -6.56 18.31
C LYS A 240 30.06 -7.39 17.84
N ASP A 241 29.17 -6.75 17.08
CA ASP A 241 28.15 -7.30 16.18
C ASP A 241 27.73 -8.76 16.37
N HIS A 242 26.48 -8.93 16.78
CA HIS A 242 25.71 -10.14 16.48
C HIS A 242 24.55 -9.78 15.55
N GLY A 243 24.89 -9.49 14.29
CA GLY A 243 23.99 -9.69 13.17
C GLY A 243 23.81 -11.19 12.95
N ALA A 244 22.60 -11.69 13.20
CA ALA A 244 22.21 -13.02 12.76
C ALA A 244 21.82 -12.93 11.28
N ASP A 245 22.44 -13.78 10.44
CA ASP A 245 22.25 -13.98 8.99
C ASP A 245 20.84 -13.60 8.50
N ASP A 246 20.68 -12.33 8.13
CA ASP A 246 19.72 -11.88 7.14
C ASP A 246 20.53 -11.82 5.84
N ASN A 247 20.23 -12.71 4.90
CA ASN A 247 21.00 -12.88 3.66
C ASN A 247 20.83 -11.68 2.69
N SER A 248 20.16 -10.60 3.13
CA SER A 248 19.97 -9.37 2.37
C SER A 248 21.29 -8.59 2.20
N PRO A 249 21.55 -8.02 1.01
CA PRO A 249 22.75 -7.24 0.77
C PRO A 249 22.71 -5.89 1.50
N SER A 250 23.86 -5.49 2.05
CA SER A 250 24.05 -4.15 2.56
C SER A 250 24.02 -3.12 1.43
N ALA A 251 23.64 -1.89 1.74
CA ALA A 251 23.62 -0.79 0.78
C ALA A 251 25.00 -0.55 0.14
N GLU A 252 26.09 -0.73 0.90
CA GLU A 252 27.46 -0.62 0.40
C GLU A 252 27.80 -1.72 -0.63
N GLU A 253 27.39 -2.96 -0.36
CA GLU A 253 27.54 -4.06 -1.32
C GLU A 253 26.73 -3.83 -2.61
N LEU A 254 25.65 -3.06 -2.56
CA LEU A 254 24.82 -2.73 -3.72
C LEU A 254 25.38 -1.58 -4.57
N ARG A 255 26.19 -0.68 -4.00
CA ARG A 255 26.76 0.46 -4.77
C ARG A 255 27.62 -0.03 -5.92
N LEU A 256 27.44 0.58 -7.09
CA LEU A 256 28.35 0.36 -8.22
C LEU A 256 29.72 1.02 -7.94
N PRO A 257 30.82 0.44 -8.45
CA PRO A 257 32.13 1.08 -8.45
C PRO A 257 32.10 2.43 -9.18
N ARG A 258 32.91 3.41 -8.73
CA ARG A 258 33.01 4.75 -9.33
C ARG A 258 34.11 4.89 -10.39
N ASN A 259 34.73 3.78 -10.76
CA ASN A 259 35.83 3.72 -11.72
C ASN A 259 35.37 3.93 -13.17
N ILE A 260 34.06 3.82 -13.45
CA ILE A 260 33.47 4.00 -14.77
C ILE A 260 32.22 4.88 -14.67
N GLU A 261 32.07 5.78 -15.63
CA GLU A 261 30.90 6.66 -15.76
C GLU A 261 30.22 6.44 -17.12
N PRO A 262 28.90 6.22 -17.17
CA PRO A 262 28.18 6.14 -18.43
C PRO A 262 27.93 7.51 -19.05
N LEU A 263 28.10 7.60 -20.37
CA LEU A 263 27.92 8.83 -21.16
C LEU A 263 26.66 8.78 -22.02
N LEU A 264 26.39 7.65 -22.67
CA LEU A 264 25.27 7.48 -23.60
C LEU A 264 24.83 6.02 -23.65
N TYR A 265 23.52 5.80 -23.73
CA TYR A 265 22.92 4.49 -23.98
C TYR A 265 22.20 4.52 -25.33
N ASP A 266 22.58 3.62 -26.24
CA ASP A 266 21.85 3.31 -27.47
C ASP A 266 21.07 2.01 -27.25
N LEU A 267 19.78 2.14 -26.96
CA LEU A 267 18.92 1.05 -26.50
C LEU A 267 17.88 0.69 -27.57
N SER A 268 17.81 -0.59 -27.91
CA SER A 268 16.77 -1.16 -28.77
C SER A 268 16.09 -2.31 -28.04
N ILE A 269 14.75 -2.25 -27.96
CA ILE A 269 13.91 -3.29 -27.35
C ILE A 269 12.90 -3.77 -28.38
N LYS A 270 12.79 -5.08 -28.54
CA LYS A 270 11.77 -5.73 -29.37
C LYS A 270 10.88 -6.61 -28.49
N THR A 271 9.64 -6.20 -28.29
CA THR A 271 8.66 -6.90 -27.45
C THR A 271 7.83 -7.90 -28.26
N TYR A 272 7.51 -9.04 -27.68
CA TYR A 272 6.68 -10.09 -28.31
C TYR A 272 5.36 -10.23 -27.56
N LEU A 273 4.38 -9.39 -27.91
CA LEU A 273 3.04 -9.34 -27.31
C LEU A 273 2.03 -10.15 -28.14
N PRO A 274 1.30 -11.11 -27.55
CA PRO A 274 0.34 -11.93 -28.29
C PRO A 274 -0.82 -11.10 -28.84
N GLY A 275 -1.36 -11.49 -29.99
CA GLY A 275 -2.54 -10.86 -30.59
C GLY A 275 -2.29 -9.73 -31.59
N TYR A 276 -1.03 -9.28 -31.74
CA TYR A 276 -0.70 -8.15 -32.62
C TYR A 276 0.05 -8.58 -33.90
N VAL A 277 1.17 -9.28 -33.75
CA VAL A 277 2.03 -9.73 -34.84
C VAL A 277 2.30 -11.22 -34.67
N ASN A 278 2.44 -11.97 -35.77
CA ASN A 278 2.82 -13.38 -35.71
C ASN A 278 4.29 -13.54 -35.33
N PHE A 279 4.55 -14.35 -34.30
CA PHE A 279 5.89 -14.75 -33.87
C PHE A 279 5.85 -16.18 -33.28
N PRO A 280 7.02 -16.85 -33.15
CA PRO A 280 7.08 -18.20 -32.62
C PRO A 280 6.51 -18.30 -31.18
N PRO A 281 5.72 -19.35 -30.83
CA PRO A 281 5.07 -19.47 -29.52
C PRO A 281 6.01 -19.35 -28.31
N GLU A 282 7.27 -19.77 -28.45
CA GLU A 282 8.30 -19.68 -27.41
C GLU A 282 8.73 -18.24 -27.09
N LYS A 283 8.41 -17.28 -27.95
CA LYS A 283 8.67 -15.85 -27.73
C LYS A 283 7.53 -15.13 -27.00
N ASN A 284 6.40 -15.81 -26.75
CA ASN A 284 5.25 -15.18 -26.11
C ASN A 284 5.60 -14.55 -24.76
N LEU A 285 5.29 -13.25 -24.59
CA LEU A 285 5.60 -12.45 -23.40
C LEU A 285 7.10 -12.40 -23.08
N THR A 286 7.93 -12.32 -24.12
CA THR A 286 9.38 -12.08 -24.00
C THR A 286 9.77 -10.80 -24.72
N PHE A 287 11.02 -10.38 -24.55
CA PHE A 287 11.60 -9.32 -25.36
C PHE A 287 13.09 -9.61 -25.66
N ASP A 288 13.53 -9.15 -26.83
CA ASP A 288 14.95 -9.12 -27.18
C ASP A 288 15.46 -7.69 -27.01
N GLY A 289 16.63 -7.55 -26.37
CA GLY A 289 17.26 -6.27 -26.07
C GLY A 289 18.66 -6.18 -26.66
N GLN A 290 19.01 -4.99 -27.12
CA GLN A 290 20.37 -4.61 -27.46
C GLN A 290 20.65 -3.25 -26.83
N VAL A 291 21.77 -3.14 -26.12
CA VAL A 291 22.22 -1.86 -25.57
C VAL A 291 23.70 -1.63 -25.91
N GLY A 292 24.01 -0.48 -26.50
CA GLY A 292 25.35 0.05 -26.61
C GLY A 292 25.56 1.14 -25.54
N ILE A 293 26.55 0.96 -24.67
CA ILE A 293 26.84 1.90 -23.59
C ILE A 293 28.20 2.54 -23.87
N SER A 294 28.19 3.85 -24.11
CA SER A 294 29.43 4.64 -24.15
C SER A 294 29.83 4.95 -22.72
N LEU A 295 31.05 4.59 -22.34
CA LEU A 295 31.55 4.63 -20.98
C LEU A 295 32.87 5.41 -20.94
N ARG A 296 33.05 6.25 -19.93
CA ARG A 296 34.33 6.91 -19.61
C ARG A 296 34.99 6.22 -18.43
N VAL A 297 36.28 5.94 -18.55
CA VAL A 297 37.09 5.38 -17.47
C VAL A 297 37.58 6.50 -16.56
N VAL A 298 37.07 6.54 -15.33
CA VAL A 298 37.42 7.53 -14.31
C VAL A 298 38.67 7.10 -13.55
N GLU A 299 38.76 5.81 -13.24
CA GLU A 299 39.91 5.19 -12.58
C GLU A 299 40.33 3.92 -13.35
N PRO A 300 41.64 3.69 -13.54
CA PRO A 300 42.09 2.54 -14.31
C PRO A 300 41.60 1.20 -13.72
N THR A 301 40.98 0.35 -14.54
CA THR A 301 40.27 -0.84 -14.09
C THR A 301 40.39 -2.02 -15.06
N LYS A 302 40.18 -3.24 -14.55
CA LYS A 302 40.02 -4.47 -15.35
C LYS A 302 38.60 -5.02 -15.33
N SER A 303 37.65 -4.34 -14.69
CA SER A 303 36.26 -4.76 -14.65
C SER A 303 35.31 -3.60 -14.92
N ILE A 304 34.23 -3.92 -15.62
CA ILE A 304 33.05 -3.07 -15.80
C ILE A 304 31.91 -3.74 -15.04
N VAL A 305 31.33 -3.04 -14.05
CA VAL A 305 30.24 -3.58 -13.23
C VAL A 305 29.00 -2.72 -13.44
N LEU A 306 27.88 -3.36 -13.78
CA LEU A 306 26.59 -2.74 -14.07
C LEU A 306 25.50 -3.43 -13.23
N ASN A 307 24.31 -2.82 -13.16
CA ASN A 307 23.14 -3.51 -12.63
C ASN A 307 22.50 -4.42 -13.68
N SER A 308 21.98 -5.57 -13.24
CA SER A 308 21.21 -6.54 -14.05
C SER A 308 20.28 -7.34 -13.16
N LYS A 309 19.02 -7.46 -13.55
CA LYS A 309 17.99 -8.24 -12.85
C LYS A 309 17.00 -8.82 -13.85
N ASN A 310 16.67 -10.11 -13.73
CA ASN A 310 15.64 -10.80 -14.53
C ASN A 310 15.81 -10.68 -16.06
N ILE A 311 17.05 -10.56 -16.53
CA ILE A 311 17.41 -10.63 -17.94
C ILE A 311 18.50 -11.68 -18.15
N THR A 312 18.55 -12.27 -19.35
CA THR A 312 19.57 -13.23 -19.75
C THR A 312 20.46 -12.57 -20.78
N VAL A 313 21.70 -12.27 -20.38
CA VAL A 313 22.74 -11.75 -21.30
C VAL A 313 23.25 -12.90 -22.18
N ILE A 314 23.56 -12.60 -23.44
CA ILE A 314 24.14 -13.55 -24.40
C ILE A 314 25.65 -13.27 -24.49
N PRO A 315 26.52 -14.00 -23.76
CA PRO A 315 27.91 -13.60 -23.56
C PRO A 315 28.71 -13.50 -24.86
N ASP A 316 28.56 -14.47 -25.76
CA ASP A 316 29.30 -14.54 -27.03
C ASP A 316 28.95 -13.41 -28.01
N LYS A 317 27.87 -12.69 -27.75
CA LYS A 317 27.42 -11.54 -28.56
C LYS A 317 27.75 -10.19 -27.92
N CYS A 318 28.32 -10.19 -26.72
CA CYS A 318 28.76 -8.96 -26.08
C CYS A 318 30.12 -8.54 -26.64
N GLU A 319 30.29 -7.24 -26.87
CA GLU A 319 31.50 -6.69 -27.48
C GLU A 319 31.94 -5.42 -26.76
N LEU A 320 33.25 -5.23 -26.63
CA LEU A 320 33.84 -4.02 -26.06
C LEU A 320 34.78 -3.39 -27.09
N PHE A 321 34.68 -2.08 -27.29
CA PHE A 321 35.51 -1.33 -28.24
C PHE A 321 36.18 -0.14 -27.58
N LEU A 322 37.43 0.12 -27.95
CA LEU A 322 38.16 1.36 -27.69
C LEU A 322 38.47 2.01 -29.06
N GLY A 323 37.72 3.06 -29.42
CA GLY A 323 37.66 3.51 -30.82
C GLY A 323 37.19 2.36 -31.73
N ASP A 324 37.93 2.08 -32.80
CA ASP A 324 37.63 0.96 -33.70
C ASP A 324 38.24 -0.39 -33.24
N LYS A 325 39.04 -0.38 -32.15
CA LYS A 325 39.73 -1.58 -31.67
C LYS A 325 38.82 -2.39 -30.75
N LYS A 326 38.47 -3.60 -31.18
CA LYS A 326 37.79 -4.58 -30.31
C LYS A 326 38.73 -5.06 -29.19
N LEU A 327 38.26 -4.98 -27.95
CA LEU A 327 38.92 -5.48 -26.76
C LEU A 327 38.35 -6.85 -26.36
N GLU A 328 39.17 -7.67 -25.70
CA GLU A 328 38.81 -9.02 -25.29
C GLU A 328 38.17 -9.00 -23.89
N ILE A 329 36.93 -9.51 -23.80
CA ILE A 329 36.22 -9.77 -22.56
C ILE A 329 36.60 -11.18 -22.12
N GLU A 330 37.20 -11.32 -20.94
CA GLU A 330 37.68 -12.59 -20.40
C GLU A 330 36.54 -13.45 -19.86
N SER A 331 35.62 -12.83 -19.11
CA SER A 331 34.41 -13.51 -18.63
C SER A 331 33.33 -12.50 -18.24
N ILE A 332 32.08 -12.95 -18.21
CA ILE A 332 30.93 -12.21 -17.71
C ILE A 332 30.37 -12.98 -16.52
N LYS A 333 30.23 -12.31 -15.38
CA LYS A 333 29.74 -12.90 -14.12
C LYS A 333 28.49 -12.19 -13.67
N GLU A 334 27.45 -12.97 -13.37
CA GLU A 334 26.22 -12.49 -12.78
C GLU A 334 26.24 -12.73 -11.27
N HIS A 335 25.90 -11.69 -10.52
CA HIS A 335 25.82 -11.69 -9.07
C HIS A 335 24.35 -11.43 -8.69
N GLU A 336 23.50 -12.45 -8.81
CA GLU A 336 22.04 -12.32 -8.65
C GLU A 336 21.64 -11.64 -7.33
N ARG A 337 22.26 -12.01 -6.21
CA ARG A 337 22.00 -11.41 -4.88
C ARG A 337 22.23 -9.89 -4.87
N LEU A 338 23.21 -9.41 -5.64
CA LEU A 338 23.58 -8.00 -5.69
C LEU A 338 22.93 -7.26 -6.87
N GLU A 339 22.19 -7.98 -7.71
CA GLU A 339 21.63 -7.47 -8.97
C GLU A 339 22.71 -6.81 -9.84
N LYS A 340 23.87 -7.47 -9.95
CA LYS A 340 25.06 -6.98 -10.66
C LYS A 340 25.52 -7.91 -11.76
N LEU A 341 26.03 -7.30 -12.83
CA LEU A 341 26.70 -7.94 -13.94
C LEU A 341 28.11 -7.38 -14.09
N GLU A 342 29.11 -8.26 -14.04
CA GLU A 342 30.52 -7.91 -14.11
C GLU A 342 31.16 -8.44 -15.39
N PHE A 343 31.72 -7.54 -16.20
CA PHE A 343 32.56 -7.85 -17.36
C PHE A 343 34.02 -7.77 -16.94
N LEU A 344 34.70 -8.92 -16.85
CA LEU A 344 36.13 -9.00 -16.60
C LEU A 344 36.91 -8.87 -17.90
N LEU A 345 37.90 -7.99 -17.92
CA LEU A 345 38.66 -7.62 -19.10
C LEU A 345 40.07 -8.18 -19.02
N LYS A 346 40.55 -8.73 -20.13
CA LYS A 346 41.92 -9.24 -20.23
C LYS A 346 42.96 -8.12 -20.10
N ASN A 347 42.65 -6.97 -20.69
CA ASN A 347 43.48 -5.78 -20.66
C ASN A 347 42.89 -4.74 -19.72
N ARG A 348 43.75 -4.01 -19.00
CA ARG A 348 43.35 -2.89 -18.16
C ARG A 348 42.94 -1.71 -19.03
N LEU A 349 41.82 -1.09 -18.69
CA LEU A 349 41.43 0.21 -19.21
C LEU A 349 42.12 1.30 -18.39
N GLU A 350 42.63 2.32 -19.08
CA GLU A 350 43.33 3.44 -18.47
C GLU A 350 42.42 4.66 -18.34
N LYS A 351 42.77 5.55 -17.42
CA LYS A 351 42.00 6.76 -17.12
C LYS A 351 41.77 7.60 -18.39
N ASP A 352 40.60 8.22 -18.47
CA ASP A 352 40.14 9.09 -19.56
C ASP A 352 39.92 8.37 -20.91
N GLN A 353 40.07 7.04 -20.97
CA GLN A 353 39.64 6.25 -22.12
C GLN A 353 38.11 6.21 -22.21
N GLU A 354 37.59 6.36 -23.43
CA GLU A 354 36.18 6.13 -23.74
C GLU A 354 36.02 4.80 -24.47
N VAL A 355 35.13 3.95 -23.97
CA VAL A 355 34.86 2.62 -24.52
C VAL A 355 33.39 2.44 -24.83
N LEU A 356 33.07 1.65 -25.85
CA LEU A 356 31.71 1.26 -26.20
C LEU A 356 31.49 -0.21 -25.83
N LEU A 357 30.64 -0.46 -24.83
CA LEU A 357 30.21 -1.80 -24.44
C LEU A 357 28.86 -2.11 -25.09
N LYS A 358 28.82 -3.13 -25.96
CA LYS A 358 27.60 -3.65 -26.58
C LYS A 358 27.15 -4.91 -25.85
N ILE A 359 25.90 -4.93 -25.41
CA ILE A 359 25.28 -6.04 -24.69
C ILE A 359 24.06 -6.48 -25.47
N ILE A 360 23.96 -7.78 -25.74
CA ILE A 360 22.76 -8.42 -26.30
C ILE A 360 22.15 -9.28 -25.21
N TYR A 361 20.84 -9.14 -25.00
CA TYR A 361 20.14 -9.81 -23.93
C TYR A 361 18.70 -10.16 -24.33
N THR A 362 18.09 -11.07 -23.59
CA THR A 362 16.67 -11.40 -23.69
C THR A 362 16.05 -11.30 -22.31
N GLY A 363 14.77 -10.98 -22.22
CA GLY A 363 14.06 -10.98 -20.95
C GLY A 363 12.63 -11.46 -21.11
N ILE A 364 11.98 -11.66 -19.97
CA ILE A 364 10.55 -11.98 -19.87
C ILE A 364 9.82 -10.67 -19.58
N ILE A 365 8.70 -10.44 -20.27
CA ILE A 365 7.78 -9.36 -19.91
C ILE A 365 7.09 -9.80 -18.62
N SER A 366 7.37 -9.07 -17.53
CA SER A 366 6.91 -9.46 -16.20
C SER A 366 5.38 -9.45 -16.10
N ASN A 367 4.84 -10.35 -15.29
CA ASN A 367 3.45 -10.33 -14.83
C ASN A 367 3.28 -9.64 -13.46
N THR A 368 4.36 -9.02 -12.97
CA THR A 368 4.38 -8.14 -11.79
C THR A 368 4.37 -6.68 -12.24
N LEU A 369 4.28 -5.72 -11.31
CA LEU A 369 4.19 -4.29 -11.64
C LEU A 369 5.56 -3.58 -11.61
N GLY A 370 6.64 -4.31 -11.90
CA GLY A 370 8.01 -3.78 -11.88
C GLY A 370 8.84 -4.19 -13.11
N GLY A 371 9.72 -3.29 -13.56
CA GLY A 371 10.55 -3.48 -14.76
C GLY A 371 9.77 -3.28 -16.06
N LEU A 372 10.07 -4.09 -17.09
CA LEU A 372 9.23 -4.15 -18.29
C LEU A 372 8.15 -5.21 -18.09
N TYR A 373 6.90 -4.76 -17.98
CA TYR A 373 5.78 -5.62 -17.59
C TYR A 373 4.58 -5.48 -18.51
N GLN A 374 3.63 -6.40 -18.38
CA GLN A 374 2.36 -6.37 -19.10
C GLN A 374 1.25 -5.82 -18.19
N ALA A 375 0.47 -4.86 -18.71
CA ALA A 375 -0.83 -4.47 -18.18
C ALA A 375 -1.92 -4.97 -19.14
N THR A 376 -3.07 -5.39 -18.61
CA THR A 376 -4.17 -5.92 -19.46
C THR A 376 -5.47 -5.18 -19.23
N TYR A 377 -6.25 -5.04 -20.31
CA TYR A 377 -7.63 -4.56 -20.24
C TYR A 377 -8.50 -5.34 -21.23
N THR A 378 -9.80 -5.35 -21.00
CA THR A 378 -10.79 -5.99 -21.88
C THR A 378 -11.53 -4.92 -22.66
N ASP A 379 -11.57 -5.04 -23.99
CA ASP A 379 -12.38 -4.17 -24.85
C ASP A 379 -13.87 -4.57 -24.76
N THR A 380 -14.74 -3.60 -24.96
CA THR A 380 -16.21 -3.72 -24.86
C THR A 380 -16.83 -4.65 -25.91
N ASP A 381 -16.13 -4.93 -27.01
CA ASP A 381 -16.63 -5.79 -28.09
C ASP A 381 -16.22 -7.27 -27.95
N GLY A 382 -15.34 -7.60 -27.00
CA GLY A 382 -14.83 -8.96 -26.78
C GLY A 382 -14.18 -9.59 -28.02
N THR A 383 -13.81 -8.78 -29.02
CA THR A 383 -13.33 -9.30 -30.30
C THR A 383 -11.88 -9.76 -30.19
N VAL A 384 -11.63 -10.99 -30.61
CA VAL A 384 -10.27 -11.47 -30.86
C VAL A 384 -9.82 -10.83 -32.17
N LYS A 385 -8.94 -9.83 -32.10
CA LYS A 385 -8.34 -9.23 -33.31
C LYS A 385 -7.59 -10.30 -34.11
N GLU A 386 -7.84 -10.36 -35.41
CA GLU A 386 -7.07 -11.21 -36.31
C GLU A 386 -5.61 -10.73 -36.37
N VAL A 387 -4.67 -11.63 -36.04
CA VAL A 387 -3.24 -11.35 -36.08
C VAL A 387 -2.80 -11.11 -37.52
N SER A 388 -2.63 -9.83 -37.90
CA SER A 388 -2.33 -9.41 -39.27
C SER A 388 -1.36 -8.22 -39.38
N GLY A 389 -0.77 -7.78 -38.26
CA GLY A 389 0.15 -6.63 -38.23
C GLY A 389 1.59 -6.96 -38.66
N ASP A 390 2.27 -5.95 -39.20
CA ASP A 390 3.71 -5.94 -39.47
C ASP A 390 4.51 -5.35 -38.29
N TRP A 391 5.81 -5.66 -38.21
CA TRP A 391 6.71 -5.03 -37.24
C TRP A 391 7.01 -3.57 -37.62
N ILE A 392 6.86 -2.65 -36.66
CA ILE A 392 7.20 -1.24 -36.81
C ILE A 392 8.42 -0.92 -35.94
N ILE A 393 9.39 -0.19 -36.52
CA ILE A 393 10.55 0.33 -35.78
C ILE A 393 10.32 1.80 -35.50
N SER A 394 10.11 2.15 -34.23
CA SER A 394 10.01 3.53 -33.76
C SER A 394 11.36 4.01 -33.22
N LYS A 395 11.87 5.11 -33.76
CA LYS A 395 13.08 5.78 -33.27
C LYS A 395 12.70 7.08 -32.57
N PHE A 396 13.19 7.27 -31.35
CA PHE A 396 12.94 8.46 -30.54
C PHE A 396 14.14 9.42 -30.59
N GLU A 397 13.92 10.70 -30.31
CA GLU A 397 15.02 11.66 -30.13
C GLU A 397 15.86 11.27 -28.90
N THR A 398 17.15 11.57 -28.93
CA THR A 398 18.04 11.38 -27.77
C THR A 398 17.57 12.24 -26.60
N THR A 399 17.43 11.63 -25.42
CA THR A 399 17.05 12.36 -24.20
C THR A 399 18.16 13.33 -23.77
N PRO A 400 17.85 14.35 -22.97
CA PRO A 400 18.86 15.01 -22.14
C PRO A 400 19.55 14.01 -21.20
N ARG A 401 20.63 14.45 -20.56
CA ARG A 401 21.22 13.68 -19.45
C ARG A 401 20.17 13.51 -18.36
N MET A 402 19.89 12.27 -17.98
CA MET A 402 18.90 11.90 -16.97
C MET A 402 19.28 10.61 -16.26
N SER A 403 18.67 10.36 -15.11
CA SER A 403 18.87 9.13 -14.33
C SER A 403 18.12 7.94 -14.94
N SER A 404 18.65 6.73 -14.79
CA SER A 404 18.10 5.52 -15.43
C SER A 404 16.67 5.18 -15.00
N TYR A 405 16.28 5.52 -13.77
CA TYR A 405 14.94 5.25 -13.22
C TYR A 405 13.82 6.02 -13.94
N LEU A 406 14.16 7.07 -14.69
CA LEU A 406 13.21 7.91 -15.43
C LEU A 406 12.92 7.40 -16.84
N LEU A 407 13.61 6.36 -17.31
CA LEU A 407 13.38 5.79 -18.63
C LEU A 407 12.01 5.10 -18.68
N ALA A 408 11.17 5.49 -19.64
CA ALA A 408 9.87 4.86 -19.88
C ALA A 408 9.63 4.59 -21.36
N VAL A 409 8.97 3.46 -21.63
CA VAL A 409 8.46 3.08 -22.95
C VAL A 409 7.11 2.39 -22.74
N VAL A 410 6.11 2.80 -23.52
CA VAL A 410 4.78 2.16 -23.53
C VAL A 410 4.48 1.70 -24.95
N VAL A 411 4.05 0.44 -25.08
CA VAL A 411 3.59 -0.16 -26.34
C VAL A 411 2.12 -0.54 -26.14
N SER A 412 1.21 0.21 -26.76
CA SER A 412 -0.23 0.01 -26.62
C SER A 412 -0.98 0.49 -27.87
N GLU A 413 -2.28 0.16 -27.93
CA GLU A 413 -3.24 0.73 -28.87
C GLU A 413 -4.03 1.90 -28.25
N PHE A 414 -3.45 2.57 -27.25
CA PHE A 414 -4.10 3.72 -26.63
C PHE A 414 -4.26 4.85 -27.63
N ASP A 415 -5.36 5.58 -27.47
CA ASP A 415 -5.60 6.82 -28.19
C ASP A 415 -5.25 8.01 -27.30
N TYR A 416 -5.24 9.22 -27.87
CA TYR A 416 -4.86 10.42 -27.14
C TYR A 416 -5.66 11.66 -27.52
N ILE A 417 -5.79 12.55 -26.54
CA ILE A 417 -6.13 13.94 -26.79
C ILE A 417 -4.86 14.79 -26.74
N GLU A 418 -4.85 15.87 -27.50
CA GLU A 418 -3.70 16.76 -27.62
C GLU A 418 -4.07 18.21 -27.27
N GLY A 419 -3.11 18.93 -26.73
CA GLY A 419 -3.07 20.38 -26.60
C GLY A 419 -1.63 20.89 -26.67
N PHE A 420 -1.47 22.20 -26.55
CA PHE A 420 -0.15 22.84 -26.59
C PHE A 420 -0.07 23.92 -25.51
N THR A 421 1.09 24.03 -24.87
CA THR A 421 1.39 25.19 -24.02
C THR A 421 1.64 26.43 -24.87
N LYS A 422 1.56 27.62 -24.26
CA LYS A 422 1.98 28.90 -24.87
C LYS A 422 3.44 28.91 -25.33
N THR A 423 4.29 28.11 -24.69
CA THR A 423 5.71 27.96 -25.03
C THR A 423 5.95 26.96 -26.18
N GLY A 424 4.89 26.30 -26.67
CA GLY A 424 4.93 25.38 -27.82
C GLY A 424 5.20 23.92 -27.46
N VAL A 425 5.14 23.55 -26.18
CA VAL A 425 5.28 22.15 -25.74
C VAL A 425 4.01 21.39 -26.12
N ARG A 426 4.17 20.30 -26.88
CA ARG A 426 3.07 19.39 -27.24
C ARG A 426 2.65 18.58 -26.01
N PHE A 427 1.39 18.60 -25.64
CA PHE A 427 0.88 17.97 -24.42
C PHE A 427 -0.19 16.93 -24.76
N ARG A 428 -0.03 15.67 -24.33
CA ARG A 428 -1.01 14.61 -24.59
C ARG A 428 -1.39 13.83 -23.35
N ILE A 429 -2.67 13.44 -23.31
CA ILE A 429 -3.18 12.44 -22.37
C ILE A 429 -3.53 11.20 -23.18
N TRP A 430 -2.94 10.07 -22.81
CA TRP A 430 -3.12 8.77 -23.43
C TRP A 430 -3.99 7.88 -22.54
N SER A 431 -4.98 7.21 -23.12
CA SER A 431 -5.80 6.24 -22.40
C SER A 431 -6.34 5.16 -23.34
N ARG A 432 -6.98 4.18 -22.72
CA ARG A 432 -7.83 3.21 -23.41
C ARG A 432 -8.93 3.97 -24.20
N PRO A 433 -9.31 3.54 -25.41
CA PRO A 433 -10.29 4.25 -26.23
C PRO A 433 -11.62 4.58 -25.52
N GLU A 434 -12.12 3.69 -24.68
CA GLU A 434 -13.36 3.87 -23.93
C GLU A 434 -13.27 4.86 -22.77
N ALA A 435 -12.05 5.19 -22.32
CA ALA A 435 -11.79 6.14 -21.24
C ALA A 435 -11.48 7.56 -21.75
N MET A 436 -11.42 7.74 -23.08
CA MET A 436 -10.99 8.97 -23.73
C MET A 436 -11.78 10.22 -23.32
N ASN A 437 -13.09 10.08 -23.08
CA ASN A 437 -13.95 11.18 -22.63
C ASN A 437 -13.59 11.72 -21.24
N MET A 438 -12.85 10.97 -20.43
CA MET A 438 -12.45 11.33 -19.06
C MET A 438 -11.08 12.04 -19.00
N THR A 439 -10.41 12.24 -20.13
CA THR A 439 -9.03 12.76 -20.19
C THR A 439 -8.95 14.29 -20.24
N GLY A 440 -10.05 14.98 -20.60
CA GLY A 440 -10.07 16.41 -20.89
C GLY A 440 -9.60 17.29 -19.72
N TYR A 441 -10.03 16.97 -18.50
CA TYR A 441 -9.63 17.72 -17.30
C TYR A 441 -8.13 17.65 -17.04
N ALA A 442 -7.52 16.46 -17.13
CA ALA A 442 -6.08 16.29 -16.92
C ALA A 442 -5.25 17.04 -17.98
N ARG A 443 -5.69 17.06 -19.25
CA ARG A 443 -5.03 17.85 -20.30
C ARG A 443 -5.00 19.33 -19.93
N ASP A 444 -6.16 19.88 -19.59
CA ASP A 444 -6.29 21.33 -19.34
C ASP A 444 -5.58 21.72 -18.04
N ALA A 445 -5.72 20.91 -16.98
CA ALA A 445 -5.00 21.07 -15.72
C ALA A 445 -3.47 21.00 -15.93
N GLY A 446 -3.01 19.99 -16.66
CA GLY A 446 -1.59 19.76 -16.93
C GLY A 446 -0.94 20.90 -17.73
N ILE A 447 -1.61 21.42 -18.76
CA ILE A 447 -1.11 22.57 -19.53
C ILE A 447 -1.01 23.82 -18.64
N ARG A 448 -2.06 24.13 -17.87
CA ARG A 448 -2.06 25.29 -16.96
C ARG A 448 -0.94 25.19 -15.92
N CYS A 449 -0.76 24.00 -15.35
CA CYS A 449 0.24 23.74 -14.32
C CYS A 449 1.67 23.81 -14.88
N LEU A 450 1.92 23.20 -16.04
CA LEU A 450 3.24 23.23 -16.68
C LEU A 450 3.65 24.67 -17.03
N GLU A 451 2.74 25.48 -17.60
CA GLU A 451 2.99 26.90 -17.88
C GLU A 451 3.27 27.70 -16.60
N PHE A 452 2.56 27.37 -15.51
CA PHE A 452 2.79 27.98 -14.22
C PHE A 452 4.18 27.65 -13.67
N TYR A 453 4.59 26.38 -13.69
CA TYR A 453 5.91 25.96 -13.20
C TYR A 453 7.07 26.55 -14.01
N GLU A 454 6.94 26.69 -15.33
CA GLU A 454 7.96 27.40 -16.12
C GLU A 454 8.21 28.83 -15.60
N LYS A 455 7.13 29.54 -15.21
CA LYS A 455 7.19 30.89 -14.65
C LYS A 455 7.56 30.91 -13.16
N PHE A 456 7.13 29.90 -12.41
CA PHE A 456 7.38 29.81 -10.98
C PHE A 456 8.86 29.48 -10.72
N PHE A 457 9.44 28.53 -11.44
CA PHE A 457 10.86 28.20 -11.30
C PHE A 457 11.79 29.11 -12.12
N ASP A 458 11.26 29.91 -13.05
CA ASP A 458 12.04 30.74 -13.98
C ASP A 458 13.03 29.89 -14.80
N ILE A 459 12.56 28.71 -15.21
CA ILE A 459 13.27 27.71 -16.01
C ILE A 459 12.24 27.07 -16.92
N LYS A 460 12.47 27.11 -18.24
CA LYS A 460 11.59 26.49 -19.23
C LYS A 460 11.61 24.97 -19.13
N PHE A 461 10.50 24.34 -19.48
CA PHE A 461 10.45 22.89 -19.64
C PHE A 461 11.36 22.48 -20.81
N PRO A 462 12.33 21.56 -20.60
CA PRO A 462 13.40 21.35 -21.57
C PRO A 462 13.03 20.44 -22.74
N LEU A 463 11.92 19.70 -22.68
CA LEU A 463 11.50 18.79 -23.74
C LEU A 463 10.45 19.44 -24.66
N LYS A 464 10.41 18.98 -25.92
CA LYS A 464 9.41 19.45 -26.91
C LYS A 464 7.99 18.93 -26.64
N LYS A 465 7.85 17.93 -25.78
CA LYS A 465 6.59 17.25 -25.49
C LYS A 465 6.49 16.79 -24.04
N GLN A 466 5.27 16.69 -23.55
CA GLN A 466 4.89 15.99 -22.34
C GLN A 466 3.70 15.06 -22.64
N ASP A 467 3.90 13.77 -22.47
CA ASP A 467 2.84 12.77 -22.55
C ASP A 467 2.50 12.31 -21.11
N MET A 468 1.22 12.04 -20.84
CA MET A 468 0.73 11.44 -19.61
C MET A 468 -0.15 10.25 -19.96
N VAL A 469 0.04 9.09 -19.34
CA VAL A 469 -0.68 7.86 -19.70
C VAL A 469 -1.42 7.24 -18.51
N ALA A 470 -2.71 6.98 -18.69
CA ALA A 470 -3.54 6.27 -17.73
C ALA A 470 -3.43 4.75 -17.95
N LEU A 471 -2.76 4.06 -17.03
CA LEU A 471 -2.52 2.62 -17.07
C LEU A 471 -3.56 1.86 -16.23
N PRO A 472 -4.13 0.75 -16.74
CA PRO A 472 -5.10 -0.05 -16.01
C PRO A 472 -4.48 -0.87 -14.86
N ASP A 473 -3.19 -1.21 -14.97
CA ASP A 473 -2.41 -1.91 -13.94
C ASP A 473 -1.09 -1.15 -13.69
N PHE A 474 -0.96 -0.59 -12.49
CA PHE A 474 0.20 0.19 -12.06
C PHE A 474 0.38 0.15 -10.53
N SER A 475 1.58 -0.18 -10.06
CA SER A 475 1.88 -0.40 -8.63
C SER A 475 1.89 0.88 -7.84
N ALA A 476 2.51 1.94 -8.36
CA ALA A 476 2.51 3.25 -7.76
C ALA A 476 1.20 4.02 -8.07
N GLY A 477 1.03 5.22 -7.52
CA GLY A 477 -0.06 6.12 -7.90
C GLY A 477 0.19 6.74 -9.28
N ALA A 478 1.39 7.29 -9.45
CA ALA A 478 1.95 7.84 -10.68
C ALA A 478 3.49 7.73 -10.65
N MET A 479 4.16 8.05 -11.76
CA MET A 479 5.63 8.05 -11.86
C MET A 479 6.09 9.08 -12.90
N GLU A 480 7.08 9.88 -12.53
CA GLU A 480 7.41 11.15 -13.16
C GLU A 480 8.24 11.05 -14.46
N ASN A 481 8.28 9.88 -15.10
CA ASN A 481 9.21 9.56 -16.18
C ASN A 481 9.30 10.69 -17.22
N TRP A 482 10.52 11.14 -17.52
CA TRP A 482 10.72 12.47 -18.12
C TRP A 482 10.09 12.58 -19.52
N GLY A 483 9.01 13.35 -19.61
CA GLY A 483 8.22 13.52 -20.83
C GLY A 483 7.19 12.43 -21.12
N LEU A 484 7.10 11.34 -20.34
CA LEU A 484 6.09 10.28 -20.45
C LEU A 484 5.64 9.82 -19.05
N ILE A 485 4.91 10.66 -18.34
CA ILE A 485 4.48 10.36 -16.97
C ILE A 485 3.40 9.26 -17.00
N THR A 486 3.51 8.25 -16.14
CA THR A 486 2.53 7.16 -16.02
C THR A 486 1.65 7.35 -14.79
N TYR A 487 0.38 6.94 -14.87
CA TYR A 487 -0.61 7.09 -13.81
C TYR A 487 -1.47 5.83 -13.70
N ARG A 488 -1.97 5.51 -12.50
CA ARG A 488 -3.21 4.71 -12.40
C ARG A 488 -4.37 5.48 -13.04
N GLU A 489 -5.32 4.77 -13.63
CA GLU A 489 -6.54 5.37 -14.20
C GLU A 489 -7.24 6.32 -13.22
N ASN A 490 -7.31 5.98 -11.93
CA ASN A 490 -7.98 6.78 -10.90
C ASN A 490 -7.19 8.01 -10.38
N GLN A 491 -5.97 8.23 -10.86
CA GLN A 491 -5.19 9.44 -10.56
C GLN A 491 -5.13 10.41 -11.74
N LEU A 492 -5.57 10.02 -12.95
CA LEU A 492 -5.50 10.86 -14.16
C LEU A 492 -6.87 11.10 -14.80
N LEU A 493 -7.75 10.11 -14.81
CA LEU A 493 -9.04 10.23 -15.47
C LEU A 493 -10.04 10.93 -14.55
N TYR A 494 -10.89 11.80 -15.12
CA TYR A 494 -11.94 12.52 -14.41
C TYR A 494 -13.25 12.60 -15.19
N ASP A 495 -14.34 12.24 -14.52
CA ASP A 495 -15.72 12.45 -14.95
C ASP A 495 -16.60 12.81 -13.75
N ASP A 496 -17.34 13.91 -13.87
CA ASP A 496 -18.15 14.45 -12.78
C ASP A 496 -19.33 13.56 -12.37
N ARG A 497 -19.71 12.58 -13.20
CA ARG A 497 -20.79 11.62 -12.88
C ARG A 497 -20.35 10.61 -11.83
N TYR A 498 -19.05 10.34 -11.72
CA TYR A 498 -18.48 9.34 -10.81
C TYR A 498 -17.69 9.99 -9.68
N TYR A 499 -17.23 11.23 -9.85
CA TYR A 499 -16.36 11.90 -8.91
C TYR A 499 -16.96 13.09 -8.18
N GLY A 500 -16.72 13.12 -6.87
CA GLY A 500 -17.00 14.28 -6.04
C GLY A 500 -15.87 15.32 -6.05
N PRO A 501 -16.04 16.42 -5.29
CA PRO A 501 -15.05 17.50 -5.20
C PRO A 501 -13.63 17.01 -4.84
N ILE A 502 -13.49 16.15 -3.83
CA ILE A 502 -12.18 15.60 -3.40
C ILE A 502 -11.48 14.85 -4.52
N ASN A 503 -12.21 14.09 -5.34
CA ASN A 503 -11.58 13.33 -6.41
C ASN A 503 -11.10 14.21 -7.56
N LYS A 504 -11.88 15.24 -7.92
CA LYS A 504 -11.46 16.25 -8.89
C LYS A 504 -10.18 16.97 -8.43
N GLN A 505 -10.14 17.32 -7.15
CA GLN A 505 -8.96 17.90 -6.51
C GLN A 505 -7.78 16.92 -6.53
N ARG A 506 -7.99 15.64 -6.21
CA ARG A 506 -6.93 14.62 -6.23
C ARG A 506 -6.29 14.46 -7.60
N VAL A 507 -7.08 14.42 -8.69
CA VAL A 507 -6.53 14.36 -10.05
C VAL A 507 -5.65 15.58 -10.35
N ALA A 508 -6.10 16.79 -9.97
CA ALA A 508 -5.27 17.99 -10.13
C ALA A 508 -4.00 17.97 -9.28
N LEU A 509 -4.09 17.45 -8.05
CA LEU A 509 -2.98 17.32 -7.12
C LEU A 509 -1.89 16.42 -7.69
N VAL A 510 -2.23 15.20 -8.12
CA VAL A 510 -1.25 14.26 -8.66
C VAL A 510 -0.69 14.77 -10.00
N VAL A 511 -1.51 15.35 -10.88
CA VAL A 511 -1.00 16.00 -12.10
C VAL A 511 0.02 17.10 -11.76
N ALA A 512 -0.24 17.91 -10.74
CA ALA A 512 0.69 18.95 -10.30
C ALA A 512 1.95 18.39 -9.64
N HIS A 513 1.86 17.28 -8.91
CA HIS A 513 2.99 16.56 -8.32
C HIS A 513 3.96 16.05 -9.39
N GLU A 514 3.45 15.25 -10.34
CA GLU A 514 4.29 14.66 -11.39
C GLU A 514 4.90 15.71 -12.33
N LEU A 515 4.20 16.82 -12.56
CA LEU A 515 4.75 17.95 -13.31
C LEU A 515 5.83 18.71 -12.54
N ALA A 516 5.76 18.75 -11.20
CA ALA A 516 6.80 19.37 -10.38
C ALA A 516 8.11 18.59 -10.47
N HIS A 517 8.02 17.25 -10.54
CA HIS A 517 9.17 16.39 -10.69
C HIS A 517 10.00 16.62 -11.96
N GLN A 518 9.39 17.24 -12.99
CA GLN A 518 10.11 17.64 -14.19
C GLN A 518 11.26 18.64 -13.88
N TRP A 519 11.20 19.32 -12.73
CA TRP A 519 12.30 20.10 -12.15
C TRP A 519 12.96 19.39 -10.95
N PHE A 520 12.18 18.91 -9.98
CA PHE A 520 12.67 18.24 -8.76
C PHE A 520 12.65 16.71 -8.90
N GLY A 521 13.76 16.14 -9.34
CA GLY A 521 13.92 14.72 -9.62
C GLY A 521 14.45 14.48 -11.02
N ASN A 522 13.89 15.15 -12.02
CA ASN A 522 14.32 14.97 -13.42
C ASN A 522 15.45 15.92 -13.80
N LEU A 523 15.22 17.23 -13.70
CA LEU A 523 16.24 18.23 -14.03
C LEU A 523 17.35 18.27 -12.99
N VAL A 524 17.00 18.21 -11.70
CA VAL A 524 17.93 18.06 -10.58
C VAL A 524 17.53 16.84 -9.80
N THR A 525 18.34 15.78 -9.85
CA THR A 525 18.07 14.54 -9.12
C THR A 525 18.83 14.53 -7.80
N LEU A 526 18.25 14.00 -6.72
CA LEU A 526 19.01 13.60 -5.53
C LEU A 526 20.28 12.79 -5.89
N LYS A 527 21.33 12.90 -5.07
CA LYS A 527 22.61 12.19 -5.28
C LYS A 527 22.56 10.73 -4.87
N TRP A 528 21.80 10.43 -3.82
CA TRP A 528 21.47 9.08 -3.39
C TRP A 528 20.18 9.09 -2.56
N TRP A 529 19.56 7.92 -2.43
CA TRP A 529 18.24 7.71 -1.81
C TRP A 529 18.17 8.09 -0.31
N ASP A 530 19.30 8.45 0.30
CA ASP A 530 19.34 9.02 1.66
C ASP A 530 18.66 10.39 1.76
N ASP A 531 18.55 11.11 0.63
CA ASP A 531 17.90 12.42 0.52
C ASP A 531 16.66 12.37 -0.40
N THR A 532 15.90 11.26 -0.39
CA THR A 532 14.70 11.08 -1.25
C THR A 532 13.69 12.22 -1.12
N TRP A 533 13.57 12.80 0.08
CA TRP A 533 12.72 13.96 0.35
C TRP A 533 13.04 15.22 -0.49
N LEU A 534 14.25 15.34 -1.07
CA LEU A 534 14.58 16.44 -1.99
C LEU A 534 13.75 16.41 -3.28
N ASN A 535 13.36 15.23 -3.72
CA ASN A 535 12.44 15.07 -4.84
C ASN A 535 11.01 15.15 -4.32
N GLU A 536 10.63 14.18 -3.49
CA GLU A 536 9.23 13.93 -3.09
C GLU A 536 8.68 15.06 -2.21
N GLY A 537 9.42 15.49 -1.19
CA GLY A 537 9.00 16.57 -0.30
C GLY A 537 8.84 17.92 -1.03
N PHE A 538 9.68 18.19 -2.04
CA PHE A 538 9.53 19.38 -2.88
C PHE A 538 8.34 19.28 -3.84
N ALA A 539 8.14 18.14 -4.49
CA ALA A 539 6.98 17.90 -5.33
C ALA A 539 5.67 18.02 -4.53
N THR A 540 5.62 17.39 -3.35
CA THR A 540 4.51 17.52 -2.39
C THR A 540 4.34 18.93 -1.85
N PHE A 541 5.38 19.74 -1.74
CA PHE A 541 5.20 21.14 -1.37
C PHE A 541 4.53 21.95 -2.49
N VAL A 542 5.04 21.86 -3.72
CA VAL A 542 4.56 22.71 -4.82
C VAL A 542 3.27 22.22 -5.47
N GLU A 543 2.88 20.94 -5.29
CA GLU A 543 1.61 20.41 -5.82
C GLU A 543 0.39 21.20 -5.32
N TYR A 544 0.41 21.69 -4.06
CA TYR A 544 -0.66 22.50 -3.50
C TYR A 544 -0.76 23.85 -4.21
N ILE A 545 0.40 24.47 -4.48
CA ILE A 545 0.50 25.74 -5.22
C ILE A 545 0.03 25.54 -6.67
N GLY A 546 0.49 24.48 -7.35
CA GLY A 546 0.08 24.14 -8.71
C GLY A 546 -1.43 23.84 -8.81
N THR A 547 -1.98 23.14 -7.82
CA THR A 547 -3.40 22.79 -7.75
C THR A 547 -4.30 24.01 -7.51
N ASP A 548 -3.84 24.97 -6.71
CA ASP A 548 -4.54 26.25 -6.56
C ASP A 548 -4.55 27.04 -7.88
N VAL A 549 -3.51 26.95 -8.70
CA VAL A 549 -3.52 27.56 -10.05
C VAL A 549 -4.48 26.84 -11.00
N ILE A 550 -4.54 25.51 -10.95
CA ILE A 550 -5.46 24.70 -11.75
C ILE A 550 -6.92 25.05 -11.43
N SER A 551 -7.24 25.17 -10.14
CA SER A 551 -8.60 25.39 -9.63
C SER A 551 -9.02 26.86 -9.53
N ASP A 552 -8.18 27.80 -9.96
CA ASP A 552 -8.39 29.24 -9.76
C ASP A 552 -8.60 29.61 -8.27
N LYS A 553 -7.86 28.92 -7.39
CA LYS A 553 -7.87 29.00 -5.92
C LYS A 553 -9.18 28.57 -5.26
N ASN A 554 -10.10 27.97 -5.99
CA ASN A 554 -11.39 27.55 -5.45
C ASN A 554 -11.26 26.40 -4.43
N PHE A 555 -10.23 25.56 -4.56
CA PHE A 555 -9.98 24.48 -3.59
C PHE A 555 -9.33 24.95 -2.29
N ARG A 556 -8.75 26.16 -2.26
CA ARG A 556 -8.03 26.71 -1.10
C ARG A 556 -6.96 25.73 -0.60
N MET A 557 -6.04 25.35 -1.47
CA MET A 557 -5.09 24.26 -1.21
C MET A 557 -4.13 24.55 -0.04
N ASP A 558 -3.80 25.82 0.24
CA ASP A 558 -3.06 26.17 1.46
C ASP A 558 -3.79 25.71 2.74
N ASP A 559 -5.12 25.85 2.80
CA ASP A 559 -5.91 25.34 3.93
C ASP A 559 -6.04 23.82 3.91
N PHE A 560 -6.19 23.22 2.72
CA PHE A 560 -6.29 21.77 2.56
C PHE A 560 -4.98 21.03 2.90
N PHE A 561 -3.83 21.72 2.83
CA PHE A 561 -2.54 21.20 3.28
C PHE A 561 -2.55 20.68 4.72
N LEU A 562 -3.36 21.31 5.61
CA LEU A 562 -3.40 20.94 7.02
C LEU A 562 -3.88 19.49 7.24
N PRO A 563 -5.07 19.08 6.75
CA PRO A 563 -5.51 17.69 6.87
C PRO A 563 -4.79 16.72 5.92
N ASP A 564 -4.28 17.17 4.76
CA ASP A 564 -3.77 16.28 3.70
C ASP A 564 -2.26 16.00 3.79
N ALA A 565 -1.46 16.89 4.39
CA ALA A 565 -0.02 16.68 4.59
C ALA A 565 0.41 16.88 6.05
N LEU A 566 0.10 18.03 6.66
CA LEU A 566 0.63 18.34 7.99
C LEU A 566 0.18 17.32 9.05
N ALA A 567 -1.11 17.00 9.10
CA ALA A 567 -1.66 16.05 10.07
C ALA A 567 -1.11 14.63 9.86
N ILE A 568 -0.94 14.20 8.60
CA ILE A 568 -0.38 12.89 8.26
C ILE A 568 1.09 12.80 8.70
N GLY A 569 1.91 13.81 8.35
CA GLY A 569 3.31 13.85 8.76
C GLY A 569 3.50 13.88 10.27
N LEU A 570 2.64 14.61 11.01
CA LEU A 570 2.67 14.64 12.47
C LEU A 570 2.22 13.32 13.12
N ASP A 571 1.40 12.50 12.47
CA ASP A 571 1.04 11.16 13.01
C ASP A 571 2.15 10.14 12.74
N ALA A 572 2.67 10.11 11.50
CA ALA A 572 3.75 9.20 11.10
C ALA A 572 5.04 9.43 11.89
N ASP A 573 5.36 10.67 12.24
CA ASP A 573 6.58 11.03 12.97
C ASP A 573 6.42 10.97 14.50
N ALA A 574 5.24 10.56 14.99
CA ALA A 574 4.94 10.49 16.42
C ALA A 574 5.30 9.15 17.08
N VAL A 575 5.72 8.15 16.31
CA VAL A 575 6.17 6.84 16.81
C VAL A 575 7.69 6.80 17.00
N SER A 576 8.20 5.83 17.76
CA SER A 576 9.62 5.63 18.01
C SER A 576 10.34 4.99 16.83
N SER A 577 9.62 4.14 16.08
CA SER A 577 10.12 3.39 14.92
C SER A 577 10.30 4.23 13.65
N THR A 578 9.93 5.52 13.67
CA THR A 578 10.07 6.44 12.52
C THR A 578 11.54 6.76 12.19
N HIS A 579 11.78 7.54 11.13
CA HIS A 579 13.11 7.91 10.66
C HIS A 579 13.28 9.43 10.39
N PRO A 580 14.54 9.94 10.36
CA PRO A 580 14.81 11.30 9.88
C PRO A 580 14.51 11.47 8.38
N LEU A 581 14.32 12.71 7.89
CA LEU A 581 14.18 12.97 6.44
C LEU A 581 15.44 12.60 5.66
N SER A 582 16.60 13.00 6.16
CA SER A 582 17.91 12.64 5.62
C SER A 582 18.54 11.58 6.51
N PHE A 583 18.69 10.36 6.00
CA PHE A 583 19.19 9.23 6.79
C PHE A 583 20.08 8.29 5.99
N ARG A 584 20.98 7.59 6.68
CA ARG A 584 21.84 6.60 6.04
C ARG A 584 21.01 5.35 5.70
N VAL A 585 20.99 5.00 4.42
CA VAL A 585 20.48 3.73 3.91
C VAL A 585 21.55 2.64 4.14
N ASP A 586 21.23 1.66 4.97
CA ASP A 586 22.09 0.52 5.33
C ASP A 586 21.72 -0.76 4.56
N LYS A 587 20.46 -0.90 4.11
CA LYS A 587 19.95 -2.07 3.37
C LYS A 587 19.13 -1.67 2.14
N ALA A 588 18.97 -2.59 1.19
CA ALA A 588 18.15 -2.39 0.00
C ALA A 588 16.68 -2.06 0.31
N ALA A 589 16.09 -2.78 1.28
CA ALA A 589 14.69 -2.63 1.66
C ALA A 589 14.38 -1.21 2.17
N GLU A 590 15.33 -0.60 2.88
CA GLU A 590 15.18 0.78 3.40
C GLU A 590 15.04 1.84 2.28
N VAL A 591 15.43 1.53 1.03
CA VAL A 591 15.15 2.42 -0.11
C VAL A 591 13.65 2.43 -0.42
N ALA A 592 12.98 1.27 -0.41
CA ALA A 592 11.53 1.21 -0.55
C ALA A 592 10.83 1.76 0.72
N GLU A 593 11.45 1.50 1.87
CA GLU A 593 11.27 2.11 3.19
C GLU A 593 11.01 3.62 3.09
N ALA A 594 11.94 4.30 2.41
CA ALA A 594 12.02 5.75 2.35
C ALA A 594 10.86 6.46 1.64
N PHE A 595 10.04 5.78 0.83
CA PHE A 595 8.94 6.40 0.07
C PHE A 595 7.65 6.54 0.89
N ASP A 596 7.76 7.04 2.13
CA ASP A 596 6.71 7.03 3.15
C ASP A 596 6.19 8.44 3.51
N GLU A 597 5.24 8.50 4.42
CA GLU A 597 4.63 9.74 4.91
C GLU A 597 5.65 10.73 5.49
N ILE A 598 6.80 10.26 5.98
CA ILE A 598 7.89 11.14 6.43
C ILE A 598 8.50 11.88 5.24
N THR A 599 8.94 11.15 4.22
CA THR A 599 9.58 11.74 3.03
C THR A 599 8.68 12.75 2.31
N TYR A 600 7.40 12.42 2.14
CA TYR A 600 6.44 13.28 1.45
C TYR A 600 5.90 14.38 2.38
N ALA A 601 5.19 14.01 3.44
CA ALA A 601 4.37 14.92 4.22
C ALA A 601 5.18 15.77 5.23
N LYS A 602 6.13 15.16 5.96
CA LYS A 602 7.06 15.92 6.82
C LYS A 602 8.01 16.76 5.98
N GLY A 603 8.51 16.21 4.86
CA GLY A 603 9.35 16.93 3.89
C GLY A 603 8.70 18.24 3.43
N ALA A 604 7.47 18.17 2.92
CA ALA A 604 6.70 19.34 2.52
C ALA A 604 6.40 20.30 3.68
N SER A 605 6.05 19.78 4.85
CA SER A 605 5.74 20.62 6.02
C SER A 605 6.93 21.43 6.54
N VAL A 606 8.13 20.86 6.50
CA VAL A 606 9.37 21.59 6.84
C VAL A 606 9.65 22.70 5.82
N LEU A 607 9.37 22.46 4.54
CA LEU A 607 9.50 23.47 3.48
C LEU A 607 8.48 24.61 3.64
N VAL A 608 7.22 24.30 3.98
CA VAL A 608 6.18 25.31 4.30
C VAL A 608 6.61 26.15 5.49
N MET A 609 7.07 25.53 6.57
CA MET A 609 7.55 26.24 7.76
C MET A 609 8.74 27.14 7.44
N LEU A 610 9.70 26.66 6.64
CA LEU A 610 10.84 27.46 6.19
C LEU A 610 10.40 28.66 5.35
N GLN A 611 9.49 28.45 4.39
CA GLN A 611 8.95 29.54 3.56
C GLN A 611 8.25 30.60 4.41
N ALA A 612 7.49 30.20 5.44
CA ALA A 612 6.83 31.11 6.36
C ALA A 612 7.83 31.96 7.18
N VAL A 613 9.03 31.43 7.45
CA VAL A 613 10.10 32.15 8.16
C VAL A 613 10.86 33.11 7.24
N ILE A 614 11.28 32.64 6.05
CA ILE A 614 12.18 33.42 5.19
C ILE A 614 11.46 34.29 4.16
N GLY A 615 10.15 34.07 3.97
CA GLY A 615 9.30 34.75 3.00
C GLY A 615 9.38 34.17 1.59
N GLU A 616 8.27 34.26 0.85
CA GLU A 616 8.10 33.69 -0.49
C GLU A 616 9.16 34.19 -1.49
N LYS A 617 9.55 35.46 -1.40
CA LYS A 617 10.54 36.07 -2.31
C LYS A 617 11.91 35.39 -2.19
N ASN A 618 12.44 35.29 -0.97
CA ASN A 618 13.74 34.68 -0.72
C ASN A 618 13.70 33.18 -1.06
N TYR A 619 12.61 32.50 -0.66
CA TYR A 619 12.40 31.10 -0.97
C TYR A 619 12.42 30.83 -2.47
N LYS A 620 11.62 31.56 -3.26
CA LYS A 620 11.56 31.42 -4.72
C LYS A 620 12.92 31.67 -5.36
N GLN A 621 13.63 32.71 -4.94
CA GLN A 621 14.96 33.02 -5.45
C GLN A 621 15.97 31.90 -5.17
N ALA A 622 15.99 31.35 -3.95
CA ALA A 622 16.87 30.26 -3.57
C ALA A 622 16.58 28.99 -4.36
N VAL A 623 15.29 28.62 -4.49
CA VAL A 623 14.87 27.46 -5.30
C VAL A 623 15.28 27.61 -6.77
N THR A 624 15.01 28.76 -7.40
CA THR A 624 15.44 29.01 -8.79
C THR A 624 16.96 28.93 -8.94
N GLN A 625 17.72 29.49 -7.98
CA GLN A 625 19.18 29.44 -8.01
C GLN A 625 19.71 28.01 -7.85
N TYR A 626 19.10 27.21 -6.97
CA TYR A 626 19.41 25.80 -6.78
C TYR A 626 19.17 25.01 -8.07
N LEU A 627 17.98 25.11 -8.65
CA LEU A 627 17.64 24.40 -9.88
C LEU A 627 18.56 24.78 -11.04
N LYS A 628 18.90 26.07 -11.20
CA LYS A 628 19.85 26.54 -12.23
C LYS A 628 21.27 26.02 -12.00
N LYS A 629 21.74 25.98 -10.74
CA LYS A 629 23.10 25.55 -10.37
C LYS A 629 23.31 24.05 -10.61
N PHE A 630 22.29 23.23 -10.38
CA PHE A 630 22.39 21.76 -10.45
C PHE A 630 21.66 21.13 -11.65
N SER A 631 21.19 21.94 -12.62
CA SER A 631 20.51 21.44 -13.82
C SER A 631 21.31 20.35 -14.55
N TYR A 632 20.67 19.23 -14.85
CA TYR A 632 21.25 18.02 -15.46
C TYR A 632 22.35 17.36 -14.62
N SER A 633 22.31 17.54 -13.31
CA SER A 633 23.26 17.00 -12.33
C SER A 633 22.52 16.51 -11.09
N ASN A 634 23.30 16.00 -10.13
CA ASN A 634 22.80 15.57 -8.83
C ASN A 634 23.12 16.58 -7.72
N ALA A 635 22.32 16.57 -6.65
CA ALA A 635 22.53 17.36 -5.43
C ALA A 635 22.17 16.55 -4.18
N GLN A 636 22.76 16.90 -3.03
CA GLN A 636 22.41 16.37 -1.71
C GLN A 636 21.85 17.49 -0.82
N ALA A 637 21.27 17.16 0.34
CA ALA A 637 20.56 18.15 1.15
C ALA A 637 21.42 19.35 1.57
N SER A 638 22.72 19.16 1.83
CA SER A 638 23.61 20.28 2.16
C SER A 638 23.77 21.27 1.01
N ASP A 639 23.76 20.79 -0.24
CA ASP A 639 23.90 21.64 -1.43
C ASP A 639 22.71 22.61 -1.57
N LEU A 640 21.51 22.14 -1.20
CA LEU A 640 20.31 22.97 -1.15
C LEU A 640 20.45 24.07 -0.09
N TRP A 641 20.83 23.70 1.12
CA TRP A 641 20.92 24.65 2.24
C TRP A 641 22.02 25.70 2.04
N ASP A 642 23.15 25.32 1.43
CA ASP A 642 24.19 26.27 1.04
C ASP A 642 23.65 27.36 0.10
N VAL A 643 22.80 26.99 -0.87
CA VAL A 643 22.15 27.96 -1.77
C VAL A 643 21.16 28.86 -1.03
N PHE A 644 20.42 28.32 -0.06
CA PHE A 644 19.52 29.13 0.76
C PHE A 644 20.30 30.14 1.61
N ASP A 645 21.43 29.75 2.21
CA ASP A 645 22.32 30.66 2.96
C ASP A 645 22.95 31.74 2.07
N GLU A 646 23.20 31.46 0.78
CA GLU A 646 23.67 32.45 -0.19
C GLU A 646 22.63 33.57 -0.45
N VAL A 647 21.32 33.24 -0.35
CA VAL A 647 20.19 34.13 -0.69
C VAL A 647 19.61 34.83 0.54
N VAL A 648 19.40 34.10 1.64
CA VAL A 648 18.73 34.61 2.86
C VAL A 648 19.71 35.46 3.66
N LYS A 649 19.70 36.78 3.42
CA LYS A 649 20.65 37.74 4.03
C LYS A 649 19.98 38.86 4.83
N ASP A 650 18.66 38.81 4.98
CA ASP A 650 17.83 39.84 5.60
C ASP A 650 16.91 39.32 6.72
N VAL A 651 16.95 38.01 6.99
CA VAL A 651 16.12 37.35 8.02
C VAL A 651 16.97 37.08 9.25
N LYS A 652 16.43 37.38 10.44
CA LYS A 652 17.09 37.07 11.72
C LYS A 652 16.75 35.67 12.20
N GLY A 653 17.77 34.92 12.60
CA GLY A 653 17.66 33.60 13.19
C GLY A 653 17.41 33.62 14.70
N PRO A 654 17.39 32.43 15.33
CA PRO A 654 17.10 32.24 16.76
C PRO A 654 18.11 32.92 17.70
N ASP A 655 19.36 33.11 17.26
CA ASP A 655 20.42 33.79 18.01
C ASP A 655 20.43 35.32 17.82
N GLY A 656 19.47 35.86 17.05
CA GLY A 656 19.39 37.28 16.71
C GLY A 656 20.33 37.74 15.59
N ASN A 657 21.24 36.87 15.12
CA ASN A 657 22.09 37.11 13.95
C ASN A 657 21.32 36.78 12.67
N LEU A 658 21.98 36.96 11.51
CA LEU A 658 21.40 36.52 10.24
C LEU A 658 21.18 35.00 10.26
N MET A 659 20.00 34.60 9.79
CA MET A 659 19.58 33.20 9.78
C MET A 659 20.52 32.35 8.93
N LYS A 660 21.01 31.26 9.51
CA LYS A 660 21.66 30.17 8.79
C LYS A 660 20.67 29.06 8.57
N THR A 661 20.09 29.00 7.38
CA THR A 661 19.17 27.95 6.94
C THR A 661 19.80 26.57 7.04
N THR A 662 21.10 26.41 6.82
CA THR A 662 21.80 25.12 7.03
C THR A 662 21.71 24.63 8.47
N GLU A 663 21.91 25.51 9.45
CA GLU A 663 21.82 25.13 10.87
C GLU A 663 20.36 24.88 11.28
N PHE A 664 19.43 25.72 10.84
CA PHE A 664 18.01 25.54 11.11
C PHE A 664 17.49 24.24 10.52
N ALA A 665 17.65 24.04 9.21
CA ALA A 665 17.08 22.90 8.49
C ALA A 665 17.70 21.57 8.92
N SER A 666 19.01 21.53 9.24
CA SER A 666 19.66 20.32 9.74
C SER A 666 18.95 19.75 10.98
N GLN A 667 18.39 20.59 11.84
CA GLN A 667 17.67 20.15 13.04
C GLN A 667 16.35 19.44 12.69
N TRP A 668 15.72 19.82 11.58
CA TRP A 668 14.45 19.25 11.14
C TRP A 668 14.62 18.06 10.19
N THR A 669 15.76 17.96 9.50
CA THR A 669 16.00 16.90 8.51
C THR A 669 16.83 15.72 9.03
N THR A 670 17.72 15.92 10.01
CA THR A 670 18.72 14.89 10.41
C THR A 670 18.41 14.15 11.71
N GLN A 671 17.27 14.46 12.35
CA GLN A 671 16.75 13.71 13.49
C GLN A 671 15.27 13.41 13.30
N LEU A 672 14.82 12.30 13.88
CA LEU A 672 13.42 11.89 13.86
C LEU A 672 12.57 12.69 14.87
N GLY A 673 11.25 12.65 14.70
CA GLY A 673 10.29 13.31 15.57
C GLY A 673 10.18 14.83 15.38
N PHE A 674 9.31 15.41 16.21
CA PHE A 674 9.01 16.83 16.28
C PHE A 674 8.69 17.26 17.72
N PRO A 675 8.70 18.58 18.05
CA PRO A 675 8.46 19.04 19.41
C PRO A 675 6.98 19.20 19.76
N LEU A 676 6.66 18.94 21.04
CA LEU A 676 5.53 19.51 21.76
C LEU A 676 5.99 20.78 22.48
N VAL A 677 5.40 21.91 22.11
CA VAL A 677 5.64 23.21 22.73
C VAL A 677 4.64 23.40 23.87
N THR A 678 5.13 23.51 25.10
CA THR A 678 4.29 23.64 26.30
C THR A 678 4.38 25.05 26.87
N VAL A 679 3.22 25.68 27.06
CA VAL A 679 3.07 27.04 27.63
C VAL A 679 2.55 26.94 29.07
N LYS A 680 3.30 27.48 30.03
CA LYS A 680 2.93 27.49 31.46
C LYS A 680 2.96 28.91 32.02
N ALA A 681 1.96 29.26 32.82
CA ALA A 681 1.96 30.53 33.53
C ALA A 681 2.95 30.48 34.72
N ILE A 682 3.87 31.44 34.77
CA ILE A 682 4.74 31.65 35.94
C ILE A 682 4.02 32.54 36.96
N ASN A 683 3.31 33.54 36.45
CA ASN A 683 2.48 34.46 37.22
C ASN A 683 1.33 34.96 36.33
N ALA A 684 0.58 35.96 36.80
CA ALA A 684 -0.59 36.49 36.10
C ALA A 684 -0.31 36.97 34.67
N THR A 685 0.89 37.50 34.38
CA THR A 685 1.22 38.11 33.09
C THR A 685 2.43 37.50 32.39
N SER A 686 3.15 36.59 33.03
CA SER A 686 4.40 36.01 32.49
C SER A 686 4.23 34.53 32.23
N LEU A 687 4.58 34.11 31.02
CA LEU A 687 4.48 32.75 30.54
C LEU A 687 5.87 32.18 30.26
N GLN A 688 6.09 30.94 30.66
CA GLN A 688 7.24 30.14 30.28
C GLN A 688 6.84 29.20 29.15
N ILE A 689 7.65 29.14 28.11
CA ILE A 689 7.44 28.26 26.96
C ILE A 689 8.65 27.33 26.84
N THR A 690 8.38 26.04 26.80
CA THR A 690 9.39 24.97 26.76
C THR A 690 9.06 23.97 25.66
N GLN A 691 10.04 23.17 25.25
CA GLN A 691 9.85 22.09 24.29
C GLN A 691 10.27 20.73 24.85
N THR A 692 9.58 19.69 24.40
CA THR A 692 9.97 18.29 24.55
C THR A 692 9.63 17.56 23.25
N ARG A 693 10.29 16.45 22.92
CA ARG A 693 9.84 15.63 21.78
C ARG A 693 8.43 15.09 22.03
N TYR A 694 7.56 15.22 21.03
CA TYR A 694 6.27 14.55 21.03
C TYR A 694 6.45 13.09 20.63
N LYS A 695 5.85 12.18 21.39
CA LYS A 695 5.82 10.74 21.08
C LYS A 695 4.58 10.09 21.69
N THR A 696 3.84 9.30 20.91
CA THR A 696 2.61 8.65 21.37
C THR A 696 2.88 7.66 22.50
N ASN A 697 3.88 6.81 22.34
CA ASN A 697 4.30 5.84 23.35
C ASN A 697 5.59 6.29 24.06
N LYS A 698 5.48 7.00 25.19
CA LYS A 698 6.65 7.52 25.95
C LYS A 698 7.65 6.43 26.39
N ASP A 699 7.21 5.19 26.54
CA ASP A 699 8.04 4.07 27.03
C ASP A 699 8.76 3.30 25.91
N ALA A 700 8.33 3.46 24.66
CA ALA A 700 9.00 2.83 23.52
C ALA A 700 10.42 3.41 23.37
N LEU A 701 11.35 2.65 22.80
CA LEU A 701 12.72 3.12 22.55
C LEU A 701 12.92 3.33 21.05
N GLU A 702 13.65 4.38 20.71
CA GLU A 702 14.07 4.63 19.34
C GLU A 702 15.03 3.53 18.87
N PRO A 703 15.07 3.24 17.55
CA PRO A 703 16.10 2.43 16.95
C PRO A 703 17.49 2.85 17.41
N GLU A 704 18.38 1.88 17.65
CA GLU A 704 19.73 2.12 18.19
C GLU A 704 20.47 3.21 17.40
N LYS A 705 20.39 3.16 16.06
CA LYS A 705 21.05 4.12 15.16
C LYS A 705 20.58 5.57 15.33
N TYR A 706 19.41 5.80 15.93
CA TYR A 706 18.81 7.13 16.09
C TYR A 706 18.64 7.57 17.55
N ARG A 707 19.02 6.73 18.53
CA ARG A 707 18.80 7.03 19.96
C ARG A 707 19.66 8.18 20.50
N HIS A 708 20.76 8.50 19.83
CA HIS A 708 21.68 9.58 20.22
C HIS A 708 21.76 10.65 19.11
N PRO A 709 20.69 11.42 18.89
CA PRO A 709 20.64 12.43 17.83
C PRO A 709 21.59 13.59 18.14
N LYS A 710 22.14 14.20 17.08
CA LYS A 710 23.07 15.35 17.18
C LYS A 710 22.55 16.50 18.04
N TYR A 711 21.24 16.75 18.02
CA TYR A 711 20.60 17.87 18.71
C TYR A 711 19.73 17.44 19.90
N GLY A 712 19.86 16.20 20.38
CA GLY A 712 19.16 15.73 21.59
C GLY A 712 17.62 15.77 21.50
N PHE A 713 17.04 15.67 20.28
CA PHE A 713 15.61 15.89 20.04
C PHE A 713 15.11 17.26 20.51
N LYS A 714 15.88 18.30 20.21
CA LYS A 714 15.50 19.70 20.39
C LYS A 714 15.65 20.45 19.08
N TRP A 715 14.83 21.48 18.90
CA TRP A 715 14.78 22.32 17.69
C TRP A 715 14.77 23.81 18.05
N ASP A 716 15.32 24.66 17.19
CA ASP A 716 15.06 26.09 17.21
C ASP A 716 13.73 26.33 16.49
N ILE A 717 12.70 26.70 17.26
CA ILE A 717 11.31 26.69 16.80
C ILE A 717 10.86 28.12 16.48
N PRO A 718 10.42 28.40 15.24
CA PRO A 718 9.75 29.64 14.90
C PRO A 718 8.34 29.60 15.52
N LEU A 719 8.13 30.39 16.56
CA LEU A 719 6.91 30.39 17.37
C LEU A 719 5.99 31.55 16.94
N TRP A 720 5.02 31.26 16.09
CA TRP A 720 3.92 32.19 15.79
C TRP A 720 2.92 32.19 16.94
N TYR A 721 2.58 33.36 17.49
CA TYR A 721 1.62 33.45 18.59
C TYR A 721 0.65 34.62 18.43
N GLN A 722 -0.57 34.39 18.92
CA GLN A 722 -1.67 35.35 18.95
C GLN A 722 -2.13 35.54 20.40
N GLU A 723 -2.37 36.79 20.81
CA GLU A 723 -2.91 37.14 22.13
C GLU A 723 -4.40 37.52 22.01
N GLY A 724 -5.29 36.65 22.48
CA GLY A 724 -6.73 36.87 22.49
C GLY A 724 -7.31 37.13 21.10
N ASP A 725 -8.11 38.19 20.99
CA ASP A 725 -8.74 38.65 19.75
C ASP A 725 -7.87 39.61 18.92
N ASN A 726 -6.63 39.85 19.35
CA ASN A 726 -5.69 40.63 18.55
C ASN A 726 -5.37 39.89 17.25
N LYS A 727 -5.62 40.53 16.10
CA LYS A 727 -5.36 39.95 14.78
C LYS A 727 -3.88 39.88 14.41
N ASP A 728 -3.02 40.59 15.15
CA ASP A 728 -1.59 40.60 14.89
C ASP A 728 -0.94 39.30 15.39
N ILE A 729 -0.59 38.40 14.46
CA ILE A 729 0.25 37.24 14.74
C ILE A 729 1.71 37.69 14.82
N LYS A 730 2.36 37.38 15.94
CA LYS A 730 3.76 37.74 16.20
C LYS A 730 4.64 36.50 16.08
N LEU A 731 5.87 36.68 15.62
CA LEU A 731 6.90 35.64 15.59
C LEU A 731 7.91 35.85 16.72
N ALA A 732 8.20 34.80 17.46
CA ALA A 732 9.32 34.71 18.40
C ALA A 732 10.11 33.43 18.15
N TRP A 733 11.32 33.33 18.70
CA TRP A 733 12.13 32.12 18.62
C TRP A 733 12.17 31.42 19.97
N LEU A 734 11.76 30.15 20.00
CA LEU A 734 12.06 29.24 21.11
C LEU A 734 13.33 28.49 20.76
N THR A 735 14.44 28.86 21.40
CA THR A 735 15.74 28.22 21.18
C THR A 735 15.78 26.81 21.75
N ARG A 736 16.71 25.98 21.25
CA ARG A 736 16.92 24.61 21.76
C ARG A 736 17.18 24.55 23.27
N GLU A 737 18.08 25.39 23.77
CA GLU A 737 18.61 25.21 25.12
C GLU A 737 17.86 25.98 26.19
N GLU A 738 17.30 27.14 25.86
CA GLU A 738 16.69 28.04 26.84
C GLU A 738 15.16 28.16 26.66
N PRO A 739 14.39 28.17 27.75
CA PRO A 739 12.97 28.50 27.71
C PRO A 739 12.74 29.91 27.16
N LEU A 740 11.64 30.08 26.41
CA LEU A 740 11.18 31.40 25.99
C LEU A 740 10.21 31.97 27.03
N TYR A 741 10.37 33.25 27.36
CA TYR A 741 9.48 33.96 28.26
C TYR A 741 8.68 35.00 27.48
N LEU A 742 7.35 34.90 27.53
CA LEU A 742 6.44 35.87 26.93
C LEU A 742 5.65 36.61 28.02
N HIS A 743 5.35 37.88 27.76
CA HIS A 743 4.49 38.69 28.60
C HIS A 743 3.16 38.96 27.91
N VAL A 744 2.05 38.63 28.59
CA VAL A 744 0.69 38.96 28.14
C VAL A 744 0.27 40.32 28.71
N SER A 745 -0.44 41.08 27.90
CA SER A 745 -0.93 42.42 28.18
C SER A 745 -2.01 42.42 29.25
N ASN A 746 -2.82 41.36 29.32
CA ASN A 746 -3.88 41.18 30.30
C ASN A 746 -3.90 39.73 30.86
N PRO A 747 -3.91 39.55 32.20
CA PRO A 747 -3.96 38.23 32.84
C PRO A 747 -5.10 37.32 32.43
N ASP A 748 -6.23 37.84 31.96
CA ASP A 748 -7.39 37.03 31.57
C ASP A 748 -7.37 36.64 30.09
N THR A 749 -6.47 37.21 29.30
CA THR A 749 -6.38 36.95 27.86
C THR A 749 -5.79 35.58 27.58
N SER A 750 -6.37 34.88 26.60
CA SER A 750 -5.83 33.62 26.08
C SER A 750 -4.63 33.89 25.17
N ILE A 751 -3.68 32.97 25.13
CA ILE A 751 -2.59 32.98 24.16
C ILE A 751 -2.66 31.69 23.37
N VAL A 752 -2.51 31.78 22.06
CA VAL A 752 -2.39 30.62 21.20
C VAL A 752 -1.05 30.70 20.49
N VAL A 753 -0.19 29.70 20.73
CA VAL A 753 1.03 29.50 19.95
C VAL A 753 0.72 28.70 18.69
N ASN A 754 1.68 28.58 17.77
CA ASN A 754 1.45 28.06 16.42
C ASN A 754 0.20 28.66 15.72
N ALA A 755 -0.05 29.95 15.92
CA ALA A 755 -1.15 30.64 15.25
C ALA A 755 -1.00 30.51 13.72
N ASP A 756 -2.12 30.25 13.04
CA ASP A 756 -2.21 29.87 11.62
C ASP A 756 -1.53 28.53 11.21
N ARG A 757 -0.96 27.79 12.17
CA ARG A 757 -0.47 26.41 12.00
C ARG A 757 0.60 26.25 10.91
N HIS A 758 1.54 27.18 10.81
CA HIS A 758 2.68 27.08 9.87
C HIS A 758 3.78 26.13 10.35
N GLY A 759 3.87 25.88 11.66
CA GLY A 759 4.95 25.08 12.24
C GLY A 759 4.67 23.58 12.27
N PHE A 760 5.70 22.78 11.98
CA PHE A 760 5.69 21.32 12.15
C PHE A 760 5.95 20.94 13.62
N TYR A 761 5.05 21.36 14.50
CA TYR A 761 5.11 21.07 15.93
C TYR A 761 3.71 21.16 16.53
N ARG A 762 3.53 20.53 17.70
CA ARG A 762 2.26 20.57 18.44
C ARG A 762 2.35 21.51 19.64
N GLN A 763 1.20 21.99 20.10
CA GLN A 763 1.10 22.84 21.28
C GLN A 763 0.42 22.18 22.47
N ASN A 764 0.82 22.57 23.68
CA ASN A 764 0.14 22.27 24.93
C ASN A 764 0.16 23.48 25.87
N TYR A 765 -0.78 23.52 26.79
CA TYR A 765 -0.92 24.56 27.80
C TYR A 765 -1.15 23.94 29.17
N ASP A 766 -0.87 24.67 30.24
CA ASP A 766 -1.38 24.31 31.55
C ASP A 766 -2.93 24.40 31.61
N ALA A 767 -3.53 23.87 32.68
CA ALA A 767 -4.97 23.85 32.86
C ALA A 767 -5.62 25.24 32.77
N ASN A 768 -4.91 26.29 33.21
CA ASN A 768 -5.43 27.66 33.14
C ASN A 768 -5.40 28.20 31.70
N GLY A 769 -4.34 27.92 30.94
CA GLY A 769 -4.23 28.26 29.53
C GLY A 769 -5.34 27.61 28.70
N TRP A 770 -5.54 26.30 28.85
CA TRP A 770 -6.64 25.58 28.19
C TRP A 770 -8.02 26.15 28.56
N ARG A 771 -8.26 26.46 29.85
CA ARG A 771 -9.52 27.09 30.29
C ARG A 771 -9.76 28.43 29.59
N LYS A 772 -8.74 29.27 29.44
CA LYS A 772 -8.85 30.57 28.75
C LYS A 772 -9.12 30.40 27.25
N ILE A 773 -8.45 29.44 26.60
CA ILE A 773 -8.68 29.12 25.18
C ILE A 773 -10.11 28.61 24.98
N THR A 774 -10.57 27.67 25.81
CA THR A 774 -11.95 27.16 25.78
C THR A 774 -12.97 28.28 25.99
N LYS A 775 -12.72 29.19 26.93
CA LYS A 775 -13.57 30.38 27.13
C LYS A 775 -13.64 31.24 25.86
N GLN A 776 -12.49 31.57 25.27
CA GLN A 776 -12.42 32.37 24.04
C GLN A 776 -13.18 31.71 22.88
N LEU A 777 -13.05 30.39 22.70
CA LEU A 777 -13.79 29.66 21.66
C LEU A 777 -15.31 29.69 21.89
N LYS A 778 -15.76 29.52 23.14
CA LYS A 778 -17.19 29.57 23.48
C LYS A 778 -17.80 30.96 23.34
N GLU A 779 -17.05 32.00 23.69
CA GLU A 779 -17.52 33.40 23.61
C GLU A 779 -17.42 33.96 22.18
N ASN A 780 -16.29 33.75 21.50
CA ASN A 780 -16.03 34.19 20.15
C ASN A 780 -14.90 33.38 19.48
N HIS A 781 -15.24 32.20 18.94
CA HIS A 781 -14.30 31.37 18.17
C HIS A 781 -13.74 32.08 16.92
N LYS A 782 -14.48 33.02 16.32
CA LYS A 782 -14.05 33.76 15.11
C LYS A 782 -12.91 34.75 15.36
N ALA A 783 -12.51 34.95 16.63
CA ALA A 783 -11.28 35.65 17.00
C ALA A 783 -10.02 34.94 16.48
N TYR A 784 -10.08 33.61 16.36
CA TYR A 784 -9.03 32.78 15.79
C TYR A 784 -9.36 32.40 14.35
N SER A 785 -8.35 32.33 13.48
CA SER A 785 -8.52 31.83 12.11
C SER A 785 -8.99 30.37 12.10
N THR A 786 -9.55 29.92 10.97
CA THR A 786 -9.97 28.51 10.80
C THR A 786 -8.80 27.54 11.02
N ARG A 787 -7.59 27.91 10.57
CA ARG A 787 -6.34 27.17 10.75
C ARG A 787 -5.92 27.08 12.21
N THR A 788 -6.02 28.20 12.94
CA THR A 788 -5.71 28.26 14.37
C THR A 788 -6.68 27.39 15.19
N ARG A 789 -7.98 27.43 14.87
CA ARG A 789 -8.97 26.56 15.54
C ARG A 789 -8.73 25.08 15.25
N ASN A 790 -8.38 24.75 14.01
CA ASN A 790 -7.94 23.42 13.60
C ASN A 790 -6.70 22.95 14.42
N ALA A 791 -5.68 23.80 14.58
CA ALA A 791 -4.52 23.50 15.44
C ALA A 791 -4.91 23.24 16.90
N ILE A 792 -5.74 24.11 17.48
CA ILE A 792 -6.17 23.99 18.88
C ILE A 792 -6.86 22.64 19.13
N ILE A 793 -7.79 22.23 18.25
CA ILE A 793 -8.53 20.97 18.43
C ILE A 793 -7.61 19.76 18.26
N GLY A 794 -6.86 19.70 17.15
CA GLY A 794 -6.00 18.56 16.85
C GLY A 794 -4.92 18.36 17.92
N ASP A 795 -4.34 19.45 18.42
CA ASP A 795 -3.29 19.37 19.43
C ASP A 795 -3.83 19.11 20.84
N ALA A 796 -5.08 19.48 21.14
CA ALA A 796 -5.75 19.09 22.38
C ALA A 796 -5.95 17.55 22.43
N PHE A 797 -6.41 16.94 21.33
CA PHE A 797 -6.49 15.48 21.24
C PHE A 797 -5.12 14.82 21.34
N ALA A 798 -4.11 15.35 20.66
CA ALA A 798 -2.74 14.84 20.70
C ALA A 798 -2.13 14.92 22.12
N ALA A 799 -2.29 16.06 22.81
CA ALA A 799 -1.84 16.21 24.19
C ALA A 799 -2.55 15.23 25.14
N ALA A 800 -3.85 14.99 24.95
CA ALA A 800 -4.59 14.01 25.74
C ALA A 800 -4.18 12.56 25.46
N LEU A 801 -3.79 12.25 24.22
CA LEU A 801 -3.29 10.93 23.83
C LEU A 801 -2.04 10.52 24.62
N ILE A 802 -1.18 11.49 24.96
CA ILE A 802 0.07 11.26 25.70
C ILE A 802 -0.01 11.64 27.19
N ASP A 803 -1.22 11.80 27.73
CA ASP A 803 -1.49 12.15 29.12
C ASP A 803 -0.95 13.53 29.58
N GLU A 804 -0.75 14.47 28.65
CA GLU A 804 -0.36 15.86 28.94
C GLU A 804 -1.58 16.79 29.07
N LEU A 805 -2.79 16.28 28.78
CA LEU A 805 -4.08 16.95 28.94
C LEU A 805 -5.14 15.93 29.35
N GLU A 806 -6.06 16.31 30.24
CA GLU A 806 -7.21 15.48 30.58
C GLU A 806 -8.25 15.52 29.46
N TYR A 807 -8.75 14.35 29.04
CA TYR A 807 -9.75 14.23 27.98
C TYR A 807 -11.04 15.02 28.24
N GLU A 808 -11.44 15.16 29.51
CA GLU A 808 -12.59 15.99 29.88
C GLU A 808 -12.40 17.44 29.42
N THR A 809 -11.18 17.97 29.48
CA THR A 809 -10.88 19.32 28.97
C THR A 809 -11.04 19.39 27.45
N VAL A 810 -10.65 18.34 26.74
CA VAL A 810 -10.84 18.24 25.28
C VAL A 810 -12.33 18.25 24.94
N PHE A 811 -13.13 17.42 25.60
CA PHE A 811 -14.57 17.33 25.32
C PHE A 811 -15.34 18.59 25.77
N GLU A 812 -14.94 19.23 26.87
CA GLU A 812 -15.45 20.55 27.27
C GLU A 812 -15.12 21.65 26.25
N LEU A 813 -13.94 21.56 25.60
CA LEU A 813 -13.58 22.44 24.50
C LEU A 813 -14.52 22.22 23.32
N LEU A 814 -14.73 20.98 22.87
CA LEU A 814 -15.57 20.66 21.70
C LEU A 814 -17.02 21.16 21.78
N GLU A 815 -17.53 21.48 22.97
CA GLU A 815 -18.85 22.12 23.14
C GLU A 815 -19.02 23.40 22.29
N TYR A 816 -17.94 24.15 22.01
CA TYR A 816 -18.01 25.33 21.13
C TYR A 816 -18.37 24.96 19.68
N ALA A 817 -18.05 23.74 19.23
CA ALA A 817 -18.22 23.30 17.84
C ALA A 817 -19.69 23.30 17.40
N LYS A 818 -20.65 23.32 18.34
CA LYS A 818 -22.08 23.55 18.06
C LYS A 818 -22.33 24.85 17.27
N ASN A 819 -21.42 25.83 17.35
CA ASN A 819 -21.48 27.10 16.63
C ASN A 819 -20.47 27.19 15.47
N GLU A 820 -19.71 26.13 15.19
CA GLU A 820 -18.70 26.13 14.14
C GLU A 820 -19.31 25.85 12.75
N GLU A 821 -18.80 26.52 11.73
CA GLU A 821 -19.32 26.47 10.35
C GLU A 821 -18.21 26.20 9.32
N GLU A 822 -16.94 26.19 9.72
CA GLU A 822 -15.81 25.97 8.81
C GLU A 822 -15.38 24.50 8.72
N TYR A 823 -14.86 24.11 7.55
CA TYR A 823 -14.46 22.73 7.28
C TYR A 823 -13.31 22.22 8.17
N LEU A 824 -12.21 22.98 8.30
CA LEU A 824 -10.99 22.49 8.97
C LEU A 824 -11.19 22.13 10.46
N PRO A 825 -11.89 22.94 11.29
CA PRO A 825 -12.13 22.59 12.68
C PRO A 825 -13.08 21.39 12.82
N TRP A 826 -14.08 21.27 11.95
CA TRP A 826 -14.98 20.11 11.94
C TRP A 826 -14.26 18.81 11.55
N THR A 827 -13.34 18.87 10.59
CA THR A 827 -12.52 17.72 10.20
C THR A 827 -11.72 17.18 11.40
N GLU A 828 -11.03 18.05 12.16
CA GLU A 828 -10.29 17.64 13.37
C GLU A 828 -11.20 17.15 14.50
N THR A 829 -12.37 17.79 14.67
CA THR A 829 -13.35 17.38 15.68
C THR A 829 -13.83 15.96 15.41
N ILE A 830 -14.17 15.66 14.15
CA ILE A 830 -14.67 14.34 13.75
C ILE A 830 -13.55 13.30 13.81
N SER A 831 -12.37 13.58 13.24
CA SER A 831 -11.25 12.63 13.19
C SER A 831 -10.71 12.32 14.59
N GLY A 832 -10.48 13.34 15.42
CA GLY A 832 -10.02 13.17 16.80
C GLY A 832 -11.00 12.36 17.63
N PHE A 833 -12.31 12.62 17.52
CA PHE A 833 -13.32 11.83 18.21
C PHE A 833 -13.36 10.36 17.72
N TYR A 834 -13.19 10.13 16.42
CA TYR A 834 -13.15 8.78 15.86
C TYR A 834 -11.95 7.97 16.31
N ALA A 835 -10.78 8.59 16.44
CA ALA A 835 -9.60 7.93 16.99
C ALA A 835 -9.87 7.42 18.42
N ILE A 836 -10.54 8.22 19.24
CA ILE A 836 -10.96 7.78 20.59
C ILE A 836 -12.01 6.68 20.52
N LEU A 837 -13.02 6.81 19.65
CA LEU A 837 -14.05 5.80 19.50
C LEU A 837 -13.48 4.44 19.02
N ASP A 838 -12.42 4.44 18.22
CA ASP A 838 -11.71 3.22 17.81
C ASP A 838 -11.08 2.49 19.02
N PHE A 839 -10.63 3.23 20.03
CA PHE A 839 -10.15 2.64 21.28
C PHE A 839 -11.27 2.07 22.14
N PHE A 840 -12.50 2.57 22.04
CA PHE A 840 -13.67 1.89 22.61
C PHE A 840 -14.01 0.60 21.84
N GLY A 841 -13.82 0.57 20.53
CA GLY A 841 -14.16 -0.59 19.70
C GLY A 841 -15.67 -0.88 19.73
N ASN A 842 -16.04 -2.16 19.82
CA ASN A 842 -17.43 -2.62 19.87
C ASN A 842 -17.98 -2.77 21.30
N GLU A 843 -17.28 -2.24 22.31
CA GLU A 843 -17.73 -2.29 23.70
C GLU A 843 -19.04 -1.50 23.90
N PRO A 844 -19.96 -1.96 24.77
CA PRO A 844 -21.23 -1.28 25.05
C PRO A 844 -21.07 0.19 25.44
N GLU A 845 -20.00 0.51 26.15
CA GLU A 845 -19.61 1.84 26.61
C GLU A 845 -19.44 2.85 25.47
N SER A 846 -19.16 2.37 24.25
CA SER A 846 -19.10 3.22 23.05
C SER A 846 -20.41 3.95 22.76
N THR A 847 -21.54 3.45 23.29
CA THR A 847 -22.88 4.03 23.05
C THR A 847 -23.01 5.43 23.64
N SER A 848 -22.56 5.64 24.89
CA SER A 848 -22.62 6.95 25.55
C SER A 848 -21.69 7.95 24.87
N ALA A 849 -20.50 7.50 24.45
CA ALA A 849 -19.58 8.31 23.66
C ALA A 849 -20.23 8.76 22.34
N LYS A 850 -20.85 7.85 21.59
CA LYS A 850 -21.56 8.17 20.35
C LYS A 850 -22.67 9.19 20.57
N ALA A 851 -23.47 9.02 21.63
CA ALA A 851 -24.54 9.94 21.99
C ALA A 851 -24.02 11.37 22.30
N PHE A 852 -22.90 11.47 23.02
CA PHE A 852 -22.24 12.75 23.30
C PHE A 852 -21.87 13.49 21.99
N MET A 853 -21.17 12.82 21.08
CA MET A 853 -20.76 13.45 19.82
C MET A 853 -21.94 13.75 18.89
N MET A 854 -22.99 12.91 18.90
CA MET A 854 -24.22 13.22 18.17
C MET A 854 -24.86 14.53 18.65
N ASN A 855 -24.84 14.82 19.95
CA ASN A 855 -25.37 16.09 20.48
C ASN A 855 -24.56 17.31 20.01
N ILE A 856 -23.25 17.17 19.82
CA ILE A 856 -22.39 18.24 19.27
C ILE A 856 -22.65 18.44 17.77
N LEU A 857 -22.77 17.34 17.00
CA LEU A 857 -22.98 17.39 15.55
C LEU A 857 -24.39 17.86 15.15
N LYS A 858 -25.39 17.63 16.00
CA LYS A 858 -26.80 17.83 15.66
C LYS A 858 -27.12 19.21 15.06
N PRO A 859 -26.70 20.36 15.61
CA PRO A 859 -27.01 21.67 15.03
C PRO A 859 -26.47 21.84 13.62
N MET A 860 -25.27 21.32 13.34
CA MET A 860 -24.68 21.38 12.01
C MET A 860 -25.36 20.38 11.06
N TYR A 861 -25.67 19.16 11.52
CA TYR A 861 -26.40 18.15 10.75
C TYR A 861 -27.76 18.68 10.28
N GLU A 862 -28.50 19.40 11.13
CA GLU A 862 -29.79 20.01 10.78
C GLU A 862 -29.69 21.09 9.68
N LYS A 863 -28.51 21.68 9.47
CA LYS A 863 -28.22 22.61 8.37
C LYS A 863 -27.81 21.90 7.06
N THR A 864 -27.48 20.61 7.10
CA THR A 864 -27.02 19.87 5.91
C THR A 864 -28.19 19.38 5.05
N ASN A 865 -27.95 19.25 3.74
CA ASN A 865 -28.96 18.72 2.82
C ASN A 865 -28.33 17.90 1.68
N MET A 866 -28.73 16.62 1.56
CA MET A 866 -28.25 15.70 0.52
C MET A 866 -28.60 16.18 -0.90
N THR A 867 -29.78 16.76 -1.12
CA THR A 867 -30.19 17.32 -2.41
C THR A 867 -29.33 18.53 -2.78
N TYR A 868 -29.06 19.41 -1.80
CA TYR A 868 -28.17 20.55 -2.02
C TYR A 868 -26.76 20.10 -2.43
N ILE A 869 -26.21 19.06 -1.79
CA ILE A 869 -24.93 18.44 -2.21
C ILE A 869 -25.05 17.92 -3.65
N ALA A 870 -26.10 17.17 -3.96
CA ALA A 870 -26.30 16.58 -5.29
C ALA A 870 -26.38 17.63 -6.40
N ASP A 871 -26.96 18.79 -6.13
CA ASP A 871 -27.14 19.87 -7.11
C ASP A 871 -25.89 20.75 -7.28
N ASN A 872 -25.02 20.82 -6.26
CA ASN A 872 -23.96 21.84 -6.21
C ASN A 872 -22.52 21.28 -6.19
N TYR A 873 -22.30 19.97 -6.04
CA TYR A 873 -20.96 19.40 -5.88
C TYR A 873 -19.99 19.64 -7.05
N LYS A 874 -20.49 20.06 -8.22
CA LYS A 874 -19.68 20.37 -9.40
C LYS A 874 -19.09 21.78 -9.36
N ASN A 875 -19.55 22.63 -8.45
CA ASN A 875 -19.06 23.99 -8.30
C ASN A 875 -17.85 24.02 -7.37
N ASP A 876 -16.66 24.20 -7.95
CA ASP A 876 -15.40 24.21 -7.21
C ASP A 876 -15.37 25.30 -6.12
N SER A 877 -16.05 26.44 -6.31
CA SER A 877 -16.10 27.52 -5.31
C SER A 877 -16.78 27.11 -4.00
N LEU A 878 -17.54 26.00 -4.02
CA LEU A 878 -18.20 25.41 -2.86
C LEU A 878 -17.43 24.19 -2.31
N PHE A 879 -16.18 23.96 -2.71
CA PHE A 879 -15.39 22.77 -2.36
C PHE A 879 -15.46 22.40 -0.87
N PHE A 880 -15.12 23.34 0.02
CA PHE A 880 -15.15 23.08 1.46
C PHE A 880 -16.57 22.94 2.02
N GLU A 881 -17.54 23.68 1.49
CA GLU A 881 -18.94 23.58 1.94
C GLU A 881 -19.52 22.20 1.61
N MET A 882 -19.30 21.70 0.39
CA MET A 882 -19.74 20.38 -0.04
C MET A 882 -19.11 19.28 0.79
N ASN A 883 -17.80 19.38 1.03
CA ASN A 883 -17.07 18.40 1.83
C ASN A 883 -17.47 18.45 3.31
N LEU A 884 -17.73 19.63 3.87
CA LEU A 884 -18.22 19.78 5.24
C LEU A 884 -19.58 19.12 5.43
N GLN A 885 -20.57 19.48 4.61
CA GLN A 885 -21.91 18.89 4.73
C GLN A 885 -21.88 17.36 4.57
N LYS A 886 -21.11 16.87 3.59
CA LYS A 886 -20.88 15.43 3.39
C LYS A 886 -20.27 14.78 4.64
N SER A 887 -19.20 15.36 5.20
CA SER A 887 -18.52 14.82 6.38
C SER A 887 -19.43 14.77 7.60
N VAL A 888 -20.22 15.83 7.84
CA VAL A 888 -21.17 15.90 8.95
C VAL A 888 -22.29 14.86 8.80
N ILE A 889 -22.90 14.74 7.61
CA ILE A 889 -23.92 13.71 7.34
C ILE A 889 -23.33 12.31 7.59
N ASN A 890 -22.18 12.03 6.99
CA ASN A 890 -21.53 10.74 7.14
C ASN A 890 -21.19 10.43 8.59
N ALA A 891 -20.77 11.45 9.35
CA ALA A 891 -20.45 11.28 10.75
C ALA A 891 -21.68 10.98 11.61
N TYR A 892 -22.77 11.72 11.39
CA TYR A 892 -24.02 11.50 12.09
C TYR A 892 -24.62 10.11 11.82
N CYS A 893 -24.50 9.63 10.57
CA CYS A 893 -24.86 8.26 10.19
C CYS A 893 -23.98 7.21 10.87
N PHE A 894 -22.65 7.40 10.90
CA PHE A 894 -21.70 6.47 11.50
C PHE A 894 -21.91 6.30 13.01
N LEU A 895 -22.25 7.39 13.71
CA LEU A 895 -22.56 7.39 15.14
C LEU A 895 -23.87 6.67 15.49
N GLY A 896 -24.69 6.29 14.50
CA GLY A 896 -25.87 5.43 14.70
C GLY A 896 -27.22 6.12 14.50
N SER A 897 -27.26 7.31 13.89
CA SER A 897 -28.52 7.99 13.58
C SER A 897 -29.37 7.17 12.59
N LYS A 898 -30.51 6.66 13.08
CA LYS A 898 -31.45 5.85 12.28
C LYS A 898 -32.03 6.62 11.10
N ASP A 899 -32.35 7.91 11.28
CA ASP A 899 -32.86 8.78 10.19
C ASP A 899 -31.82 8.94 9.08
N CYS A 900 -30.57 9.23 9.45
CA CYS A 900 -29.48 9.41 8.50
C CYS A 900 -29.21 8.12 7.71
N ILE A 901 -29.11 6.99 8.42
CA ILE A 901 -28.92 5.68 7.79
C ILE A 901 -30.08 5.38 6.83
N LYS A 902 -31.32 5.63 7.26
CA LYS A 902 -32.50 5.40 6.42
C LYS A 902 -32.45 6.21 5.13
N LYS A 903 -32.02 7.47 5.15
CA LYS A 903 -31.89 8.30 3.93
C LYS A 903 -30.96 7.68 2.88
N TYR A 904 -29.79 7.20 3.30
CA TYR A 904 -28.87 6.49 2.37
C TYR A 904 -29.43 5.15 1.90
N THR A 905 -30.06 4.39 2.80
CA THR A 905 -30.67 3.11 2.47
C THR A 905 -31.81 3.28 1.47
N ASP A 906 -32.73 4.24 1.69
CA ASP A 906 -33.82 4.55 0.77
C ASP A 906 -33.27 4.96 -0.60
N LEU A 907 -32.27 5.85 -0.63
CA LEU A 907 -31.60 6.27 -1.85
C LEU A 907 -31.01 5.09 -2.63
N PHE A 908 -30.36 4.13 -1.94
CA PHE A 908 -29.85 2.91 -2.55
C PHE A 908 -30.98 2.03 -3.13
N PHE A 909 -32.03 1.78 -2.35
CA PHE A 909 -33.13 0.93 -2.82
C PHE A 909 -33.88 1.56 -3.99
N GLU A 910 -34.03 2.88 -4.00
CA GLU A 910 -34.71 3.60 -5.08
C GLU A 910 -33.88 3.70 -6.35
N GLU A 911 -32.60 4.04 -6.23
CA GLU A 911 -31.75 4.33 -7.40
C GLU A 911 -30.97 3.13 -7.91
N VAL A 912 -30.74 2.11 -7.08
CA VAL A 912 -29.96 0.92 -7.47
C VAL A 912 -30.87 -0.30 -7.57
N MET A 913 -31.53 -0.69 -6.49
CA MET A 913 -32.29 -1.96 -6.47
C MET A 913 -33.50 -1.95 -7.39
N LYS A 914 -34.20 -0.81 -7.53
CA LYS A 914 -35.38 -0.69 -8.41
C LYS A 914 -35.03 -0.40 -9.86
N LYS A 915 -33.98 0.38 -10.14
CA LYS A 915 -33.69 0.91 -11.48
C LYS A 915 -32.65 0.11 -12.27
N CYS A 916 -31.64 -0.46 -11.60
CA CYS A 916 -30.59 -1.21 -12.27
C CYS A 916 -30.97 -2.69 -12.41
N ARG A 917 -30.70 -3.28 -13.57
CA ARG A 917 -30.72 -4.73 -13.81
C ARG A 917 -29.38 -5.35 -13.42
N ASP A 918 -29.32 -6.68 -13.39
CA ASP A 918 -28.16 -7.42 -12.86
C ASP A 918 -26.94 -7.38 -13.79
N ASP A 919 -27.19 -7.13 -15.08
CA ASP A 919 -26.23 -7.05 -16.17
C ASP A 919 -25.97 -5.62 -16.63
N ASP A 920 -26.53 -4.62 -15.94
CA ASP A 920 -26.27 -3.21 -16.23
C ASP A 920 -24.90 -2.78 -15.65
N GLU A 921 -24.23 -1.86 -16.35
CA GLU A 921 -23.11 -1.10 -15.79
C GLU A 921 -23.64 -0.07 -14.79
N ALA A 922 -23.14 -0.09 -13.55
CA ALA A 922 -23.56 0.82 -12.49
C ALA A 922 -23.35 2.28 -12.91
N SER A 923 -22.26 2.54 -13.62
CA SER A 923 -21.86 3.82 -14.18
C SER A 923 -22.90 4.41 -15.18
N LYS A 924 -23.81 3.59 -15.70
CA LYS A 924 -24.88 3.99 -16.62
C LYS A 924 -26.26 4.00 -15.97
N CYS A 925 -26.55 3.06 -15.07
CA CYS A 925 -27.89 2.92 -14.49
C CYS A 925 -28.08 3.69 -13.18
N VAL A 926 -27.03 3.92 -12.39
CA VAL A 926 -27.14 4.57 -11.07
C VAL A 926 -27.17 6.08 -11.20
N SER A 927 -28.23 6.71 -10.68
CA SER A 927 -28.42 8.17 -10.73
C SER A 927 -28.11 8.90 -9.41
N ILE A 928 -27.44 8.24 -8.47
CA ILE A 928 -27.02 8.85 -7.19
C ILE A 928 -25.85 9.80 -7.43
N ALA A 929 -25.90 11.04 -6.92
CA ALA A 929 -24.79 11.98 -7.03
C ALA A 929 -23.48 11.43 -6.45
N ALA A 930 -22.36 11.65 -7.14
CA ALA A 930 -21.07 11.05 -6.82
C ALA A 930 -20.63 11.18 -5.34
N PRO A 931 -20.76 12.35 -4.66
CA PRO A 931 -20.36 12.48 -3.25
C PRO A 931 -21.13 11.58 -2.27
N LEU A 932 -22.33 11.14 -2.63
CA LEU A 932 -23.24 10.36 -1.78
C LEU A 932 -23.19 8.85 -2.08
N ARG A 933 -22.63 8.47 -3.24
CA ARG A 933 -22.76 7.13 -3.81
C ARG A 933 -22.11 6.04 -2.97
N ALA A 934 -20.87 6.24 -2.53
CA ALA A 934 -20.15 5.27 -1.69
C ALA A 934 -20.92 4.90 -0.40
N LYS A 935 -21.50 5.91 0.27
CA LYS A 935 -22.26 5.68 1.50
C LYS A 935 -23.66 5.12 1.23
N ALA A 936 -24.28 5.46 0.11
CA ALA A 936 -25.49 4.79 -0.33
C ALA A 936 -25.26 3.29 -0.57
N TYR A 937 -24.20 2.89 -1.28
CA TYR A 937 -23.85 1.48 -1.45
C TYR A 937 -23.54 0.80 -0.13
N CYS A 938 -22.71 1.43 0.71
CA CYS A 938 -22.33 0.89 2.00
C CYS A 938 -23.55 0.63 2.91
N TYR A 939 -24.42 1.62 3.12
CA TYR A 939 -25.61 1.45 3.96
C TYR A 939 -26.67 0.57 3.30
N GLY A 940 -26.77 0.60 1.97
CA GLY A 940 -27.61 -0.29 1.18
C GLY A 940 -27.25 -1.77 1.38
N VAL A 941 -25.98 -2.13 1.27
CA VAL A 941 -25.47 -3.49 1.55
C VAL A 941 -25.60 -3.84 3.03
N LYS A 942 -25.22 -2.91 3.92
CA LYS A 942 -25.27 -3.11 5.37
C LYS A 942 -26.67 -3.40 5.90
N GLU A 943 -27.71 -2.75 5.36
CA GLU A 943 -29.10 -2.95 5.77
C GLU A 943 -29.87 -3.95 4.88
N GLY A 944 -29.48 -4.11 3.61
CA GLY A 944 -30.11 -5.02 2.65
C GLY A 944 -29.57 -6.46 2.68
N GLY A 945 -28.44 -6.71 3.34
CA GLY A 945 -27.86 -8.05 3.52
C GLY A 945 -27.48 -8.72 2.19
N ASP A 946 -27.55 -10.05 2.15
CA ASP A 946 -27.10 -10.87 1.02
C ASP A 946 -27.73 -10.46 -0.32
N VAL A 947 -28.99 -10.02 -0.33
CA VAL A 947 -29.71 -9.60 -1.56
C VAL A 947 -29.07 -8.34 -2.15
N ALA A 948 -28.76 -7.35 -1.31
CA ALA A 948 -28.10 -6.13 -1.74
C ALA A 948 -26.62 -6.40 -2.07
N PHE A 949 -25.94 -7.26 -1.30
CA PHE A 949 -24.57 -7.67 -1.56
C PHE A 949 -24.43 -8.35 -2.93
N ASP A 950 -25.28 -9.33 -3.24
CA ASP A 950 -25.27 -10.02 -4.52
C ASP A 950 -25.58 -9.07 -5.67
N LYS A 951 -26.46 -8.09 -5.47
CA LYS A 951 -26.75 -7.05 -6.46
C LYS A 951 -25.51 -6.21 -6.76
N VAL A 952 -24.86 -5.66 -5.72
CA VAL A 952 -23.65 -4.85 -5.87
C VAL A 952 -22.50 -5.67 -6.47
N MET A 953 -22.37 -6.94 -6.09
CA MET A 953 -21.36 -7.85 -6.64
C MET A 953 -21.56 -8.08 -8.14
N LYS A 954 -22.81 -8.24 -8.61
CA LYS A 954 -23.11 -8.36 -10.04
C LYS A 954 -22.80 -7.07 -10.80
N LEU A 955 -23.20 -5.92 -10.27
CA LEU A 955 -22.86 -4.62 -10.84
C LEU A 955 -21.34 -4.42 -10.91
N TYR A 956 -20.60 -4.82 -9.88
CA TYR A 956 -19.14 -4.74 -9.84
C TYR A 956 -18.48 -5.56 -10.96
N TYR A 957 -18.97 -6.78 -11.23
CA TYR A 957 -18.46 -7.60 -12.34
C TYR A 957 -18.87 -7.07 -13.72
N ALA A 958 -20.04 -6.43 -13.84
CA ALA A 958 -20.53 -5.87 -15.10
C ALA A 958 -19.90 -4.51 -15.43
N GLU A 959 -19.41 -3.78 -14.42
CA GLU A 959 -18.85 -2.45 -14.59
C GLU A 959 -17.54 -2.45 -15.41
N ASN A 960 -17.34 -1.42 -16.22
CA ASN A 960 -16.13 -1.20 -17.01
C ASN A 960 -15.36 0.06 -16.61
N VAL A 961 -16.00 0.98 -15.89
CA VAL A 961 -15.37 2.16 -15.31
C VAL A 961 -14.72 1.77 -13.99
N GLN A 962 -13.39 1.67 -13.96
CA GLN A 962 -12.62 1.29 -12.78
C GLN A 962 -12.99 2.13 -11.54
N LEU A 963 -13.28 3.40 -11.73
CA LEU A 963 -13.66 4.33 -10.66
C LEU A 963 -14.95 3.93 -9.94
N GLU A 964 -15.95 3.50 -10.72
CA GLU A 964 -17.21 3.04 -10.15
C GLU A 964 -17.02 1.67 -9.48
N LYS A 965 -16.09 0.84 -9.96
CA LYS A 965 -15.69 -0.40 -9.26
C LYS A 965 -15.12 -0.13 -7.88
N ASP A 966 -14.24 0.86 -7.74
CA ASP A 966 -13.65 1.24 -6.44
C ASP A 966 -14.77 1.62 -5.44
N VAL A 967 -15.78 2.37 -5.89
CA VAL A 967 -16.93 2.78 -5.07
C VAL A 967 -17.84 1.59 -4.73
N LEU A 968 -18.11 0.68 -5.67
CA LEU A 968 -18.87 -0.55 -5.45
C LEU A 968 -18.15 -1.48 -4.46
N LEU A 969 -16.82 -1.61 -4.56
CA LEU A 969 -15.99 -2.41 -3.65
C LEU A 969 -16.10 -1.92 -2.20
N GLN A 970 -16.05 -0.61 -1.97
CA GLN A 970 -16.30 -0.03 -0.64
C GLN A 970 -17.69 -0.42 -0.12
N GLY A 971 -18.70 -0.47 -0.99
CA GLY A 971 -20.04 -0.95 -0.66
C GLY A 971 -20.06 -2.41 -0.21
N LEU A 972 -19.35 -3.30 -0.95
CA LEU A 972 -19.23 -4.73 -0.62
C LEU A 972 -18.58 -4.95 0.76
N GLY A 973 -17.57 -4.14 1.10
CA GLY A 973 -16.90 -4.18 2.41
C GLY A 973 -17.80 -3.86 3.61
N CYS A 974 -18.98 -3.28 3.39
CA CYS A 974 -19.92 -2.89 4.46
C CYS A 974 -20.90 -3.99 4.89
N HIS A 975 -20.79 -5.21 4.35
CA HIS A 975 -21.63 -6.33 4.76
C HIS A 975 -21.48 -6.68 6.25
N LYS A 976 -22.54 -7.16 6.91
CA LYS A 976 -22.51 -7.51 8.34
C LYS A 976 -22.07 -8.96 8.62
N ASP A 977 -22.13 -9.84 7.61
CA ASP A 977 -21.72 -11.25 7.75
C ASP A 977 -20.21 -11.44 7.54
N ILE A 978 -19.58 -12.12 8.49
CA ILE A 978 -18.15 -12.45 8.48
C ILE A 978 -17.79 -13.36 7.29
N THR A 979 -18.68 -14.28 6.91
CA THR A 979 -18.40 -15.22 5.81
C THR A 979 -18.32 -14.49 4.47
N ALA A 980 -19.22 -13.54 4.22
CA ALA A 980 -19.19 -12.67 3.05
C ALA A 980 -17.90 -11.83 2.99
N LEU A 981 -17.48 -11.21 4.10
CA LEU A 981 -16.25 -10.41 4.13
C LEU A 981 -14.99 -11.27 3.93
N LYS A 982 -14.91 -12.44 4.57
CA LYS A 982 -13.81 -13.40 4.35
C LYS A 982 -13.75 -13.89 2.90
N ARG A 983 -14.90 -14.05 2.25
CA ARG A 983 -14.97 -14.41 0.82
C ARG A 983 -14.31 -13.35 -0.05
N LEU A 984 -14.53 -12.06 0.23
CA LEU A 984 -13.87 -10.96 -0.51
C LEU A 984 -12.34 -11.05 -0.39
N LEU A 985 -11.82 -11.23 0.83
CA LEU A 985 -10.37 -11.37 1.06
C LEU A 985 -9.78 -12.58 0.34
N LEU A 986 -10.45 -13.73 0.38
CA LEU A 986 -10.01 -14.94 -0.33
C LEU A 986 -10.03 -14.76 -1.85
N LEU A 987 -11.04 -14.08 -2.39
CA LEU A 987 -11.09 -13.72 -3.81
C LEU A 987 -9.97 -12.76 -4.21
N ALA A 988 -9.56 -11.86 -3.30
CA ALA A 988 -8.46 -10.94 -3.52
C ALA A 988 -7.08 -11.62 -3.50
N LEU A 989 -6.94 -12.70 -2.71
CA LEU A 989 -5.71 -13.50 -2.66
C LEU A 989 -5.52 -14.42 -3.87
N ASP A 990 -6.62 -14.92 -4.45
CA ASP A 990 -6.55 -15.85 -5.59
C ASP A 990 -6.11 -15.15 -6.88
N ARG A 991 -4.85 -15.35 -7.28
CA ARG A 991 -4.30 -14.78 -8.51
C ARG A 991 -4.93 -15.29 -9.81
N ASN A 992 -5.77 -16.33 -9.76
CA ASN A 992 -6.54 -16.80 -10.92
C ASN A 992 -7.96 -16.22 -10.95
N SER A 993 -8.36 -15.51 -9.89
CA SER A 993 -9.65 -14.83 -9.82
C SER A 993 -9.64 -13.58 -10.68
N SER A 994 -10.72 -13.35 -11.42
CA SER A 994 -10.96 -12.08 -12.12
C SER A 994 -11.66 -11.04 -11.23
N PHE A 995 -11.70 -11.26 -9.91
CA PHE A 995 -12.39 -10.38 -8.97
C PHE A 995 -11.72 -9.01 -8.90
N VAL A 996 -10.43 -8.92 -8.59
CA VAL A 996 -9.75 -7.65 -8.35
C VAL A 996 -8.38 -7.62 -9.03
N ARG A 997 -7.98 -6.47 -9.56
CA ARG A 997 -6.65 -6.27 -10.16
C ARG A 997 -5.57 -6.35 -9.08
N LEU A 998 -4.33 -6.68 -9.44
CA LEU A 998 -3.23 -6.77 -8.48
C LEU A 998 -3.03 -5.47 -7.70
N GLN A 999 -3.11 -4.34 -8.41
CA GLN A 999 -2.96 -2.99 -7.84
C GLN A 999 -4.06 -2.58 -6.83
N ASP A 1000 -5.21 -3.26 -6.84
CA ASP A 1000 -6.40 -2.92 -6.05
C ASP A 1000 -6.64 -3.96 -4.92
N VAL A 1001 -5.74 -4.94 -4.74
CA VAL A 1001 -5.87 -5.97 -3.70
C VAL A 1001 -5.94 -5.33 -2.31
N THR A 1002 -5.10 -4.33 -2.03
CA THR A 1002 -5.08 -3.60 -0.75
C THR A 1002 -6.41 -2.92 -0.45
N ASP A 1003 -7.13 -2.46 -1.47
CA ASP A 1003 -8.38 -1.73 -1.29
C ASP A 1003 -9.50 -2.65 -0.78
N VAL A 1004 -9.40 -3.96 -1.05
CA VAL A 1004 -10.28 -4.98 -0.44
C VAL A 1004 -10.01 -5.11 1.06
N TYR A 1005 -8.73 -5.12 1.46
CA TYR A 1005 -8.35 -5.18 2.87
C TYR A 1005 -8.79 -3.92 3.62
N ASP A 1006 -8.64 -2.76 3.00
CA ASP A 1006 -9.08 -1.47 3.58
C ASP A 1006 -10.61 -1.38 3.70
N ALA A 1007 -11.35 -1.86 2.69
CA ALA A 1007 -12.80 -1.90 2.74
C ALA A 1007 -13.31 -2.82 3.86
N VAL A 1008 -12.65 -3.95 4.09
CA VAL A 1008 -13.00 -4.89 5.18
C VAL A 1008 -12.53 -4.37 6.54
N SER A 1009 -11.32 -3.82 6.65
CA SER A 1009 -10.77 -3.28 7.91
C SER A 1009 -11.54 -2.05 8.42
N SER A 1010 -12.11 -1.27 7.50
CA SER A 1010 -13.00 -0.14 7.83
C SER A 1010 -14.34 -0.58 8.43
N ASN A 1011 -14.71 -1.85 8.28
CA ASN A 1011 -15.91 -2.42 8.87
C ASN A 1011 -15.64 -2.88 10.32
N PRO A 1012 -16.43 -2.46 11.32
CA PRO A 1012 -16.28 -2.93 12.70
C PRO A 1012 -16.29 -4.46 12.86
N VAL A 1013 -17.03 -5.19 12.00
CA VAL A 1013 -17.04 -6.66 11.97
C VAL A 1013 -15.74 -7.22 11.39
N GLY A 1014 -15.17 -6.54 10.38
CA GLY A 1014 -13.89 -6.91 9.78
C GLY A 1014 -12.75 -6.84 10.79
N LYS A 1015 -12.68 -5.75 11.57
CA LYS A 1015 -11.65 -5.55 12.60
C LYS A 1015 -11.54 -6.71 13.61
N GLU A 1016 -12.62 -7.45 13.85
CA GLU A 1016 -12.64 -8.56 14.81
C GLU A 1016 -11.90 -9.81 14.33
N PHE A 1017 -11.83 -10.06 13.02
CA PHE A 1017 -11.24 -11.31 12.48
C PHE A 1017 -10.01 -11.10 11.60
N MET A 1018 -9.76 -9.88 11.11
CA MET A 1018 -8.66 -9.58 10.18
C MET A 1018 -7.28 -9.94 10.75
N PHE A 1019 -7.05 -9.71 12.04
CA PHE A 1019 -5.80 -10.10 12.69
C PHE A 1019 -5.55 -11.63 12.61
N ASN A 1020 -6.58 -12.44 12.86
CA ASN A 1020 -6.47 -13.89 12.73
C ASN A 1020 -6.27 -14.31 11.27
N PHE A 1021 -6.93 -13.61 10.34
CA PHE A 1021 -6.75 -13.84 8.90
C PHE A 1021 -5.29 -13.64 8.47
N LEU A 1022 -4.65 -12.56 8.92
CA LEU A 1022 -3.22 -12.30 8.70
C LEU A 1022 -2.35 -13.46 9.21
N LEU A 1023 -2.53 -13.87 10.47
CA LEU A 1023 -1.76 -14.96 11.06
C LEU A 1023 -1.94 -16.30 10.29
N GLU A 1024 -3.16 -16.59 9.86
CA GLU A 1024 -3.51 -17.84 9.18
C GLU A 1024 -3.10 -17.89 7.70
N ARG A 1025 -2.84 -16.74 7.08
CA ARG A 1025 -2.63 -16.61 5.62
C ARG A 1025 -1.39 -15.82 5.24
N TRP A 1026 -0.48 -15.53 6.18
CA TRP A 1026 0.75 -14.78 5.93
C TRP A 1026 1.53 -15.26 4.70
N GLU A 1027 1.76 -16.57 4.56
CA GLU A 1027 2.48 -17.12 3.41
C GLU A 1027 1.71 -16.91 2.09
N GLU A 1028 0.37 -17.06 2.09
CA GLU A 1028 -0.46 -16.83 0.89
C GLU A 1028 -0.51 -15.33 0.51
N ILE A 1029 -0.54 -14.44 1.50
CA ILE A 1029 -0.46 -12.98 1.30
C ILE A 1029 0.88 -12.63 0.65
N LEU A 1030 1.98 -13.14 1.22
CA LEU A 1030 3.33 -12.90 0.70
C LEU A 1030 3.48 -13.47 -0.72
N GLU A 1031 2.99 -14.69 -0.98
CA GLU A 1031 3.00 -15.33 -2.30
C GLU A 1031 2.21 -14.50 -3.34
N SER A 1032 1.03 -13.99 -2.97
CA SER A 1032 0.14 -13.22 -3.84
C SER A 1032 0.67 -11.82 -4.17
N LEU A 1033 1.50 -11.25 -3.28
CA LEU A 1033 2.05 -9.89 -3.37
C LEU A 1033 3.58 -9.87 -3.49
N THR A 1034 4.18 -10.92 -4.05
CA THR A 1034 5.63 -11.25 -4.04
C THR A 1034 6.60 -10.15 -4.52
N THR A 1035 6.12 -9.05 -5.09
CA THR A 1035 6.94 -7.91 -5.54
C THR A 1035 6.46 -6.54 -5.03
N GLU A 1036 5.39 -6.49 -4.25
CA GLU A 1036 4.71 -5.26 -3.85
C GLU A 1036 4.95 -4.99 -2.36
N HIS A 1037 6.17 -4.59 -2.00
CA HIS A 1037 6.57 -4.40 -0.59
C HIS A 1037 5.58 -3.50 0.17
N ARG A 1038 5.25 -2.34 -0.41
CA ARG A 1038 4.25 -1.39 0.10
C ARG A 1038 2.84 -1.98 0.25
N ALA A 1039 2.43 -2.86 -0.67
CA ALA A 1039 1.11 -3.48 -0.58
C ALA A 1039 1.04 -4.43 0.62
N VAL A 1040 2.13 -5.14 0.92
CA VAL A 1040 2.21 -6.01 2.11
C VAL A 1040 2.18 -5.17 3.38
N GLU A 1041 2.88 -4.04 3.44
CA GLU A 1041 2.81 -3.12 4.59
C GLU A 1041 1.38 -2.62 4.84
N ARG A 1042 0.69 -2.14 3.81
CA ARG A 1042 -0.73 -1.76 3.91
C ARG A 1042 -1.63 -2.90 4.39
N VAL A 1043 -1.38 -4.14 3.95
CA VAL A 1043 -2.13 -5.31 4.43
C VAL A 1043 -1.84 -5.59 5.91
N ILE A 1044 -0.59 -5.44 6.36
CA ILE A 1044 -0.21 -5.58 7.77
C ILE A 1044 -1.01 -4.56 8.59
N GLU A 1045 -0.93 -3.28 8.24
CA GLU A 1045 -1.64 -2.18 8.90
C GLU A 1045 -3.16 -2.41 8.99
N ALA A 1046 -3.78 -2.75 7.85
CA ALA A 1046 -5.21 -3.02 7.79
C ALA A 1046 -5.62 -4.19 8.69
N CYS A 1047 -4.77 -5.21 8.80
CA CYS A 1047 -5.03 -6.39 9.62
C CYS A 1047 -4.75 -6.19 11.12
N THR A 1048 -3.83 -5.29 11.48
CA THR A 1048 -3.43 -5.03 12.88
C THR A 1048 -4.25 -3.92 13.54
N ALA A 1049 -5.00 -3.12 12.78
CA ALA A 1049 -5.84 -2.03 13.30
C ALA A 1049 -6.81 -2.47 14.44
N GLY A 1050 -7.25 -3.73 14.41
CA GLY A 1050 -8.18 -4.32 15.39
C GLY A 1050 -7.53 -4.89 16.66
N ILE A 1051 -6.20 -4.80 16.86
CA ILE A 1051 -5.54 -5.36 18.03
C ILE A 1051 -5.97 -4.64 19.32
N ARG A 1052 -6.31 -5.43 20.35
CA ARG A 1052 -6.80 -4.93 21.65
C ARG A 1052 -6.29 -5.70 22.87
N SER A 1053 -5.39 -6.69 22.70
CA SER A 1053 -4.91 -7.54 23.80
C SER A 1053 -3.42 -7.85 23.72
N GLU A 1054 -2.78 -8.04 24.88
CA GLU A 1054 -1.34 -8.36 24.97
C GLU A 1054 -1.03 -9.68 24.25
N GLN A 1055 -1.95 -10.65 24.30
CA GLN A 1055 -1.82 -11.92 23.59
C GLN A 1055 -1.69 -11.71 22.07
N GLN A 1056 -2.48 -10.79 21.49
CA GLN A 1056 -2.37 -10.48 20.06
C GLN A 1056 -1.03 -9.82 19.73
N ILE A 1057 -0.50 -8.96 20.60
CA ILE A 1057 0.84 -8.38 20.43
C ILE A 1057 1.91 -9.47 20.45
N ASP A 1058 1.83 -10.42 21.38
CA ASP A 1058 2.77 -11.56 21.43
C ASP A 1058 2.68 -12.43 20.17
N GLN A 1059 1.47 -12.63 19.63
CA GLN A 1059 1.26 -13.33 18.37
C GLN A 1059 1.86 -12.57 17.19
N LEU A 1060 1.70 -11.24 17.14
CA LEU A 1060 2.27 -10.38 16.10
C LEU A 1060 3.80 -10.41 16.15
N ARG A 1061 4.39 -10.28 17.35
CA ARG A 1061 5.84 -10.45 17.59
C ARG A 1061 6.32 -11.84 17.17
N SER A 1062 5.53 -12.89 17.42
CA SER A 1062 5.87 -14.24 16.97
C SER A 1062 5.83 -14.37 15.45
N LEU A 1063 4.85 -13.74 14.78
CA LEU A 1063 4.79 -13.71 13.32
C LEU A 1063 5.98 -12.97 12.74
N GLN A 1064 6.29 -11.76 13.21
CA GLN A 1064 7.48 -11.00 12.79
C GLN A 1064 8.75 -11.84 12.94
N ARG A 1065 8.92 -12.56 14.06
CA ARG A 1065 10.15 -13.33 14.31
C ARG A 1065 10.25 -14.62 13.50
N LYS A 1066 9.13 -15.30 13.20
CA LYS A 1066 9.12 -16.69 12.67
C LYS A 1066 8.48 -16.82 11.28
N GLY A 1067 7.71 -15.83 10.83
CA GLY A 1067 7.09 -15.81 9.52
C GLY A 1067 8.13 -15.63 8.42
N ALA A 1068 7.89 -16.24 7.27
CA ALA A 1068 8.75 -16.09 6.10
C ALA A 1068 8.85 -14.61 5.72
N HIS A 1069 10.07 -14.09 5.58
CA HIS A 1069 10.37 -12.69 5.21
C HIS A 1069 9.72 -11.59 6.09
N ALA A 1070 9.07 -11.94 7.21
CA ALA A 1070 8.30 -10.98 8.01
C ALA A 1070 9.17 -9.91 8.68
N ARG A 1071 10.45 -10.20 8.95
CA ARG A 1071 11.40 -9.23 9.53
C ARG A 1071 11.87 -8.16 8.56
N GLU A 1072 11.57 -8.31 7.28
CA GLU A 1072 11.97 -7.37 6.24
C GLU A 1072 11.02 -6.17 6.15
N TYR A 1073 9.88 -6.21 6.88
CA TYR A 1073 8.84 -5.18 6.84
C TYR A 1073 8.84 -4.35 8.13
N GLY A 1074 9.20 -3.07 8.02
CA GLY A 1074 9.17 -2.10 9.12
C GLY A 1074 7.78 -1.90 9.74
N ALA A 1075 6.71 -2.09 8.97
CA ALA A 1075 5.33 -1.98 9.42
C ALA A 1075 5.03 -2.81 10.69
N PHE A 1076 5.68 -3.97 10.91
CA PHE A 1076 5.47 -4.73 12.15
C PHE A 1076 5.88 -3.96 13.39
N ASP A 1077 7.01 -3.25 13.37
CA ASP A 1077 7.53 -2.52 14.54
C ASP A 1077 6.60 -1.37 14.91
N GLU A 1078 6.14 -0.61 13.91
CA GLU A 1078 5.18 0.47 14.11
C GLU A 1078 3.84 -0.05 14.63
N GLN A 1079 3.28 -1.10 14.02
CA GLN A 1079 1.98 -1.64 14.42
C GLN A 1079 2.01 -2.26 15.82
N ILE A 1080 3.14 -2.83 16.22
CA ILE A 1080 3.37 -3.28 17.60
C ILE A 1080 3.37 -2.08 18.56
N GLU A 1081 4.13 -1.02 18.27
CA GLU A 1081 4.20 0.17 19.13
C GLU A 1081 2.82 0.82 19.31
N ARG A 1082 2.08 0.98 18.20
CA ARG A 1082 0.72 1.52 18.22
C ARG A 1082 -0.24 0.64 19.02
N ALA A 1083 -0.14 -0.69 18.88
CA ALA A 1083 -0.95 -1.62 19.65
C ALA A 1083 -0.65 -1.57 21.16
N GLU A 1084 0.62 -1.47 21.55
CA GLU A 1084 1.04 -1.32 22.95
C GLU A 1084 0.46 -0.03 23.57
N HIS A 1085 0.59 1.08 22.84
CA HIS A 1085 0.00 2.35 23.27
C HIS A 1085 -1.52 2.25 23.44
N LYS A 1086 -2.22 1.68 22.45
CA LYS A 1086 -3.68 1.48 22.48
C LYS A 1086 -4.12 0.66 23.69
N ILE A 1087 -3.42 -0.42 24.03
CA ILE A 1087 -3.74 -1.25 25.20
C ILE A 1087 -3.52 -0.49 26.51
N ASN A 1088 -2.41 0.24 26.61
CA ASN A 1088 -2.14 1.06 27.80
C ASN A 1088 -3.19 2.16 27.98
N TRP A 1089 -3.60 2.79 26.87
CA TRP A 1089 -4.69 3.75 26.87
C TRP A 1089 -6.00 3.13 27.35
N ILE A 1090 -6.38 1.95 26.81
CA ILE A 1090 -7.61 1.25 27.20
C ILE A 1090 -7.64 0.97 28.70
N LYS A 1091 -6.53 0.46 29.27
CA LYS A 1091 -6.41 0.17 30.70
C LYS A 1091 -6.60 1.42 31.58
N LYS A 1092 -6.11 2.57 31.12
CA LYS A 1092 -6.08 3.82 31.89
C LYS A 1092 -7.38 4.64 31.76
N HIS A 1093 -7.90 4.76 30.54
CA HIS A 1093 -8.88 5.78 30.19
C HIS A 1093 -10.28 5.27 29.91
N LEU A 1094 -10.43 4.03 29.41
CA LEU A 1094 -11.72 3.53 28.91
C LEU A 1094 -12.84 3.74 29.92
N ARG A 1095 -12.68 3.22 31.15
CA ARG A 1095 -13.70 3.32 32.21
C ARG A 1095 -13.99 4.76 32.63
N LYS A 1096 -12.94 5.58 32.81
CA LYS A 1096 -13.07 6.98 33.23
C LYS A 1096 -13.88 7.78 32.21
N LEU A 1097 -13.63 7.55 30.93
CA LEU A 1097 -14.34 8.20 29.84
C LEU A 1097 -15.77 7.69 29.67
N SER A 1098 -16.02 6.40 29.85
CA SER A 1098 -17.38 5.86 29.90
C SER A 1098 -18.22 6.59 30.95
N ASP A 1099 -17.71 6.71 32.17
CA ASP A 1099 -18.39 7.41 33.27
C ASP A 1099 -18.62 8.90 32.94
N PHE A 1100 -17.68 9.56 32.26
CA PHE A 1100 -17.81 10.94 31.82
C PHE A 1100 -18.93 11.10 30.77
N PHE A 1101 -18.95 10.24 29.75
CA PHE A 1101 -19.95 10.32 28.68
C PHE A 1101 -21.34 9.96 29.17
N GLU A 1102 -21.47 8.98 30.08
CA GLU A 1102 -22.75 8.64 30.71
C GLU A 1102 -23.32 9.85 31.46
N LYS A 1103 -22.53 10.52 32.29
CA LYS A 1103 -22.95 11.73 33.02
C LYS A 1103 -23.29 12.90 32.11
N SER A 1104 -22.61 13.00 30.96
CA SER A 1104 -22.81 14.10 30.02
C SER A 1104 -24.01 13.88 29.08
N THR A 1105 -24.56 12.66 29.06
CA THR A 1105 -25.69 12.29 28.17
C THR A 1105 -26.95 11.89 28.93
N SER A 1106 -26.85 11.64 30.25
CA SER A 1106 -27.97 11.58 31.20
C SER A 1106 -28.56 12.96 31.47
#